data_AF-A0A1G1CCJ3-F1
#
_entry.id   AF-A0A1G1CCJ3-F1
#
_cell.length_a   1.000
_cell.length_b   1.000
_cell.length_c   1.000
_cell.angle_alpha   90.00
_cell.angle_beta   90.00
_cell.angle_gamma   90.00
#
_symmetry.space_group_name_H-M   'P 1'
#
loop_
_entity.id
_entity.type
_entity.pdbx_description
1 polymer ?
#
loop_
_entity_poly.entity_id
_entity_poly.type
_entity_poly.pdbx_seq_one_letter_code
_entity_poly.pdbx_strand_id
1 'polypeptide(L)'
;MATSGKTHGLRIPVSQRYWLALATLAAVVAVLAAIVVGLRRDLRKAVAAAEARTALLADIKSLRDRTGQPGVAAPDLPACFLARLNHAEWRAADLAPGPKPNELRDLRKLVDTIRDDLNARDRNDDFLATKTESVIGGCWSELDGTAQPYAVALPDDYDAKRRWPLLVLLHGQGMFRPFQCDARPQPGMIVVAPHGRGGMDYKFVGELDVLRVVEEVSRLYPVDPDRVYLAGNSMGGTGAWQLATRFPDRFAAILPVCGNTDVRVWAERWDWITPPDSPQREVRDFLRDDTGTLVYAANLLNVGVVAVHGMEDPIVDALHSERMVAALEQLKHPAVALYLLPLVEHGVNVSIATALDGRRRIERPERVRYRTAWLKYDGADWVRIRGLGRRLRFADVDARVDPVTGAIDVRTANVTRLELLPDRMPLQTPPREVTIDGRPVEFAPGARLEFTNDEAGNWLQAEPAPGRSAPFPPPKSRDVEGPVEHALMSSFLVVEPSGQSPCTGAARAAAGVFAGIWRERFAGPPRVRRDTEVVAADIVDHNLILFGGPAENAFATQVIGALPVTIGPDSITLGGTTYAGPNAGVKLCYPNPLNPRRYVVLVAGTTPESYTDINVRFGNWFDWIPYDARSHFDYAVFDDRTVGRAPETFLVWGFFGEKWQFDDALRFEGVESWRHRVRPRVHPADAAKAADATGTGPLRLDSVAVAGQWLGKEYLERNRLFDGAPLVLTGNEYERGLAFRWPGSVTFKNPGRTRLRAAIGIAWDGRTEPCDDRKEFERAVFTVNGDNGKELYRSKSRRWNDPPLELDVDVTGHANVTLGGGGGRVWLNTTCVWANARLE
;
A
#
# COMPACT_ATOMS: atom_id res chain seq x y z
N MET A 1 -38.91 -61.45 39.22
CA MET A 1 -38.35 -62.38 40.22
C MET A 1 -37.39 -61.62 41.10
N ALA A 2 -37.61 -61.65 42.41
CA ALA A 2 -36.81 -60.95 43.41
C ALA A 2 -35.49 -61.69 43.68
N THR A 3 -34.38 -60.95 43.81
CA THR A 3 -33.24 -61.35 44.65
C THR A 3 -32.64 -60.12 45.33
N SER A 4 -32.97 -59.99 46.63
CA SER A 4 -32.27 -59.17 47.62
C SER A 4 -30.99 -59.86 48.07
N GLY A 5 -29.89 -59.13 48.29
CA GLY A 5 -28.65 -59.73 48.79
C GLY A 5 -27.56 -58.77 49.27
N LYS A 6 -27.84 -58.04 50.37
CA LYS A 6 -26.90 -57.58 51.42
C LYS A 6 -25.54 -56.97 51.02
N THR A 7 -25.42 -55.65 51.06
CA THR A 7 -24.14 -54.94 51.24
C THR A 7 -23.70 -54.96 52.71
N HIS A 8 -22.54 -55.55 53.01
CA HIS A 8 -21.87 -55.45 54.30
C HIS A 8 -21.29 -54.03 54.49
N GLY A 9 -21.82 -53.29 55.47
CA GLY A 9 -21.24 -52.03 55.91
C GLY A 9 -20.02 -52.26 56.80
N LEU A 10 -18.82 -52.12 56.24
CA LEU A 10 -17.58 -51.96 57.03
C LEU A 10 -17.65 -50.65 57.81
N ARG A 11 -17.92 -50.73 59.12
CA ARG A 11 -17.79 -49.59 60.04
C ARG A 11 -16.30 -49.33 60.30
N ILE A 12 -15.72 -48.39 59.56
CA ILE A 12 -14.39 -47.83 59.87
C ILE A 12 -14.44 -47.22 61.28
N PRO A 13 -13.56 -47.65 62.22
CA PRO A 13 -13.49 -47.11 63.59
C PRO A 13 -13.35 -45.58 63.60
N VAL A 14 -13.96 -44.91 64.58
CA VAL A 14 -13.93 -43.44 64.70
C VAL A 14 -12.50 -42.88 64.71
N SER A 15 -11.54 -43.61 65.29
CA SER A 15 -10.11 -43.26 65.28
C SER A 15 -9.48 -43.26 63.87
N GLN A 16 -9.86 -44.19 62.99
CA GLN A 16 -9.39 -44.22 61.60
C GLN A 16 -10.04 -43.12 60.74
N ARG A 17 -11.28 -42.71 61.04
CA ARG A 17 -11.93 -41.56 60.37
C ARG A 17 -11.23 -40.25 60.71
N TYR A 18 -10.76 -40.09 61.95
CA TYR A 18 -9.94 -38.94 62.36
C TYR A 18 -8.60 -38.89 61.63
N TRP A 19 -7.90 -40.01 61.50
CA TRP A 19 -6.65 -40.08 60.74
C TRP A 19 -6.83 -39.85 59.24
N LEU A 20 -7.91 -40.37 58.65
CA LEU A 20 -8.25 -40.08 57.24
C LEU A 20 -8.58 -38.59 57.04
N ALA A 21 -9.34 -37.98 57.95
CA ALA A 21 -9.67 -36.56 57.90
C ALA A 21 -8.42 -35.67 58.05
N LEU A 22 -7.52 -36.01 58.98
CA LEU A 22 -6.23 -35.32 59.15
C LEU A 22 -5.31 -35.49 57.94
N ALA A 23 -5.23 -36.68 57.35
CA ALA A 23 -4.45 -36.93 56.13
C ALA A 23 -5.02 -36.18 54.92
N THR A 24 -6.36 -36.11 54.80
CA THR A 24 -7.03 -35.33 53.75
C THR A 24 -6.80 -33.83 53.94
N LEU A 25 -6.87 -33.33 55.17
CA LEU A 25 -6.57 -31.93 55.49
C LEU A 25 -5.10 -31.58 55.19
N ALA A 26 -4.16 -32.46 55.56
CA ALA A 26 -2.74 -32.28 55.26
C ALA A 26 -2.47 -32.28 53.75
N ALA A 27 -3.14 -33.14 52.98
CA ALA A 27 -3.05 -33.15 51.52
C ALA A 27 -3.62 -31.86 50.89
N VAL A 28 -4.76 -31.37 51.37
CA VAL A 28 -5.35 -30.10 50.93
C VAL A 28 -4.43 -28.91 51.26
N VAL A 29 -3.84 -28.88 52.45
CA VAL A 29 -2.87 -27.84 52.85
C VAL A 29 -1.61 -27.90 51.99
N ALA A 30 -1.10 -29.10 51.66
CA ALA A 30 0.06 -29.27 50.78
C ALA A 30 -0.24 -28.79 49.35
N VAL A 31 -1.43 -29.09 48.81
CA VAL A 31 -1.89 -28.61 47.50
C VAL A 31 -2.04 -27.08 47.50
N LEU A 32 -2.66 -26.50 48.53
CA LEU A 32 -2.79 -25.04 48.67
C LEU A 32 -1.41 -24.36 48.81
N ALA A 33 -0.49 -24.94 49.58
CA ALA A 33 0.87 -24.44 49.70
C ALA A 33 1.62 -24.50 48.36
N ALA A 34 1.48 -25.59 47.59
CA ALA A 34 2.06 -25.72 46.25
C ALA A 34 1.47 -24.67 45.27
N ILE A 35 0.16 -24.42 45.35
CA ILE A 35 -0.52 -23.37 44.57
C ILE A 35 0.02 -21.98 44.94
N VAL A 36 0.17 -21.67 46.24
CA VAL A 36 0.71 -20.38 46.71
C VAL A 36 2.17 -20.20 46.31
N VAL A 37 3.00 -21.25 46.39
CA VAL A 37 4.40 -21.21 45.93
C VAL A 37 4.46 -21.03 44.41
N GLY A 38 3.60 -21.70 43.66
CA GLY A 38 3.43 -21.51 42.21
C GLY A 38 3.06 -20.07 41.86
N LEU A 39 2.02 -19.53 42.49
CA LEU A 39 1.57 -18.14 42.32
C LEU A 39 2.67 -17.12 42.66
N ARG A 40 3.41 -17.33 43.76
CA ARG A 40 4.56 -16.46 44.12
C ARG A 40 5.68 -16.52 43.09
N ARG A 41 5.97 -17.71 42.54
CA ARG A 41 6.98 -17.89 41.49
C ARG A 41 6.56 -17.18 40.20
N ASP A 42 5.30 -17.31 39.82
CA ASP A 42 4.76 -16.71 38.60
C ASP A 42 4.67 -15.18 38.73
N LEU A 43 4.29 -14.67 39.92
CA LEU A 43 4.33 -13.24 40.23
C LEU A 43 5.75 -12.68 40.16
N ARG A 44 6.75 -13.38 40.72
CA ARG A 44 8.16 -12.96 40.62
C ARG A 44 8.65 -12.90 39.18
N LYS A 45 8.28 -13.89 38.34
CA LYS A 45 8.61 -13.88 36.91
C LYS A 45 7.95 -12.72 36.19
N ALA A 46 6.69 -12.42 36.50
CA ALA A 46 5.96 -11.30 35.90
C ALA A 46 6.58 -9.95 36.28
N VAL A 47 6.95 -9.76 37.56
CA VAL A 47 7.64 -8.54 38.04
C VAL A 47 8.99 -8.38 37.34
N ALA A 48 9.81 -9.44 37.28
CA ALA A 48 11.11 -9.39 36.60
C ALA A 48 10.96 -9.10 35.09
N ALA A 49 9.94 -9.64 34.43
CA ALA A 49 9.66 -9.34 33.03
C ALA A 49 9.23 -7.88 32.82
N ALA A 50 8.43 -7.33 33.73
CA ALA A 50 8.01 -5.92 33.70
C ALA A 50 9.19 -4.95 33.95
N GLU A 51 10.07 -5.28 34.90
CA GLU A 51 11.31 -4.52 35.15
C GLU A 51 12.24 -4.56 33.94
N ALA A 52 12.46 -5.74 33.35
CA ALA A 52 13.28 -5.91 32.15
C ALA A 52 12.71 -5.13 30.95
N ARG A 53 11.38 -5.14 30.76
CA ARG A 53 10.69 -4.33 29.73
C ARG A 53 10.90 -2.83 29.98
N THR A 54 10.80 -2.38 31.23
CA THR A 54 10.97 -0.96 31.58
C THR A 54 12.40 -0.49 31.32
N ALA A 55 13.41 -1.27 31.72
CA ALA A 55 14.81 -0.97 31.45
C ALA A 55 15.10 -0.91 29.93
N LEU A 56 14.53 -1.85 29.17
CA LEU A 56 14.68 -1.90 27.71
C LEU A 56 14.05 -0.69 27.00
N LEU A 57 12.87 -0.25 27.45
CA LEU A 57 12.24 0.97 26.94
C LEU A 57 13.07 2.23 27.25
N ALA A 58 13.70 2.29 28.42
CA ALA A 58 14.61 3.38 28.78
C ALA A 58 15.86 3.39 27.90
N ASP A 59 16.43 2.21 27.58
CA ASP A 59 17.56 2.09 26.65
C ASP A 59 17.20 2.54 25.23
N ILE A 60 16.06 2.10 24.71
CA ILE A 60 15.57 2.50 23.38
C ILE A 60 15.38 4.01 23.33
N LYS A 61 14.75 4.59 24.37
CA LYS A 61 14.57 6.04 24.49
C LYS A 61 15.92 6.76 24.51
N SER A 62 16.90 6.28 25.28
CA SER A 62 18.25 6.85 25.34
C SER A 62 18.96 6.81 23.97
N LEU A 63 18.82 5.71 23.23
CA LEU A 63 19.33 5.62 21.85
C LEU A 63 18.62 6.61 20.90
N ARG A 64 17.31 6.81 21.06
CA ARG A 64 16.55 7.80 20.28
C ARG A 64 16.97 9.23 20.60
N ASP A 65 17.10 9.57 21.88
CA ASP A 65 17.50 10.90 22.33
C ASP A 65 18.89 11.28 21.79
N ARG A 66 19.79 10.31 21.63
CA ARG A 66 21.13 10.50 21.00
C ARG A 66 21.10 10.69 19.48
N THR A 67 19.99 10.34 18.81
CA THR A 67 19.93 10.26 17.33
C THR A 67 18.94 11.23 16.69
N GLY A 68 18.20 12.01 17.49
CA GLY A 68 17.27 13.03 17.03
C GLY A 68 15.87 12.50 16.74
N GLN A 69 15.02 13.33 16.12
CA GLN A 69 13.62 12.96 15.83
C GLN A 69 13.51 11.90 14.73
N PRO A 70 12.56 10.94 14.82
CA PRO A 70 12.31 9.97 13.76
C PRO A 70 12.00 10.64 12.42
N GLY A 71 12.74 10.29 11.36
CA GLY A 71 12.49 10.77 10.00
C GLY A 71 13.15 12.11 9.63
N VAL A 72 13.89 12.74 10.55
CA VAL A 72 14.81 13.83 10.18
C VAL A 72 16.15 13.19 9.88
N ALA A 73 16.68 13.40 8.68
CA ALA A 73 18.04 13.00 8.36
C ALA A 73 18.99 13.67 9.37
N ALA A 74 19.57 12.87 10.27
CA ALA A 74 20.83 13.25 10.91
C ALA A 74 21.89 12.92 9.86
N PRO A 75 22.49 13.91 9.17
CA PRO A 75 23.35 13.69 8.00
C PRO A 75 24.52 12.73 8.27
N ASP A 76 24.85 12.51 9.54
CA ASP A 76 25.98 11.68 9.94
C ASP A 76 25.59 10.22 10.27
N LEU A 77 24.30 9.85 10.36
CA LEU A 77 23.86 8.52 10.82
C LEU A 77 23.55 7.57 9.64
N PRO A 78 24.12 6.35 9.60
CA PRO A 78 23.75 5.34 8.60
C PRO A 78 22.27 4.93 8.71
N ALA A 79 21.60 4.73 7.56
CA ALA A 79 20.19 4.33 7.51
C ALA A 79 19.90 3.02 8.27
N CYS A 80 20.86 2.07 8.30
CA CYS A 80 20.71 0.80 9.01
C CYS A 80 20.50 0.99 10.53
N PHE A 81 21.12 2.01 11.13
CA PHE A 81 20.92 2.32 12.55
C PHE A 81 19.47 2.75 12.80
N LEU A 82 18.98 3.71 12.02
CA LEU A 82 17.62 4.23 12.18
C LEU A 82 16.57 3.17 11.87
N ALA A 83 16.79 2.34 10.84
CA ALA A 83 15.90 1.23 10.51
C ALA A 83 15.79 0.23 11.67
N ARG A 84 16.91 -0.14 12.30
CA ARG A 84 16.93 -1.03 13.47
C ARG A 84 16.31 -0.40 14.71
N LEU A 85 16.56 0.89 14.96
CA LEU A 85 15.97 1.60 16.09
C LEU A 85 14.46 1.72 15.93
N ASN A 86 13.97 2.06 14.73
CA ASN A 86 12.54 2.06 14.40
C ASN A 86 11.93 0.66 14.61
N HIS A 87 12.64 -0.39 14.21
CA HIS A 87 12.21 -1.77 14.45
C HIS A 87 12.16 -2.13 15.95
N ALA A 88 13.17 -1.71 16.72
CA ALA A 88 13.22 -1.92 18.17
C ALA A 88 12.08 -1.20 18.89
N GLU A 89 11.80 0.05 18.53
CA GLU A 89 10.67 0.82 19.07
C GLU A 89 9.34 0.14 18.78
N TRP A 90 9.12 -0.30 17.54
CA TRP A 90 7.91 -1.03 17.18
C TRP A 90 7.77 -2.33 17.96
N ARG A 91 8.82 -3.16 18.01
CA ARG A 91 8.84 -4.40 18.79
C ARG A 91 8.51 -4.14 20.25
N ALA A 92 9.06 -3.06 20.83
CA ALA A 92 8.83 -2.68 22.21
C ALA A 92 7.38 -2.21 22.47
N ALA A 93 6.78 -1.51 21.50
CA ALA A 93 5.38 -1.10 21.54
C ALA A 93 4.43 -2.30 21.43
N ASP A 94 4.79 -3.31 20.64
CA ASP A 94 4.01 -4.54 20.45
C ASP A 94 4.17 -5.55 21.61
N LEU A 95 5.10 -5.33 22.54
CA LEU A 95 5.26 -6.19 23.72
C LEU A 95 4.04 -6.11 24.64
N ALA A 96 3.41 -7.27 24.86
CA ALA A 96 2.39 -7.44 25.89
C ALA A 96 2.92 -7.03 27.29
N PRO A 97 2.04 -6.65 28.24
CA PRO A 97 2.44 -6.30 29.61
C PRO A 97 3.21 -7.40 30.36
N GLY A 98 3.00 -8.68 30.00
CA GLY A 98 3.77 -9.84 30.46
C GLY A 98 4.45 -10.55 29.29
N PRO A 99 5.52 -9.99 28.71
CA PRO A 99 6.12 -10.49 27.48
C PRO A 99 6.83 -11.83 27.71
N LYS A 100 6.93 -12.66 26.67
CA LYS A 100 7.63 -13.94 26.78
C LYS A 100 9.14 -13.72 26.95
N PRO A 101 9.86 -14.59 27.68
CA PRO A 101 11.30 -14.43 27.90
C PRO A 101 12.16 -14.40 26.63
N ASN A 102 11.72 -15.03 25.55
CA ASN A 102 12.40 -14.97 24.25
C ASN A 102 12.20 -13.61 23.57
N GLU A 103 11.00 -13.03 23.61
CA GLU A 103 10.71 -11.71 23.01
C GLU A 103 11.58 -10.61 23.64
N LEU A 104 11.72 -10.62 24.98
CA LEU A 104 12.61 -9.71 25.69
C LEU A 104 14.08 -9.93 25.33
N ARG A 105 14.51 -11.19 25.18
CA ARG A 105 15.89 -11.53 24.82
C ARG A 105 16.24 -11.08 23.41
N ASP A 106 15.35 -11.31 22.45
CA ASP A 106 15.55 -10.93 21.05
C ASP A 106 15.59 -9.41 20.90
N LEU A 107 14.68 -8.69 21.57
CA LEU A 107 14.69 -7.24 21.56
C LEU A 107 15.91 -6.66 22.30
N ARG A 108 16.32 -7.27 23.41
CA ARG A 108 17.58 -6.92 24.09
C ARG A 108 18.77 -7.09 23.16
N LYS A 109 18.87 -8.23 22.46
CA LYS A 109 19.93 -8.48 21.48
C LYS A 109 19.94 -7.41 20.40
N LEU A 110 18.78 -7.03 19.86
CA LEU A 110 18.66 -5.95 18.88
C LEU A 110 19.15 -4.60 19.44
N VAL A 111 18.71 -4.23 20.64
CA VAL A 111 19.12 -2.97 21.31
C VAL A 111 20.62 -2.94 21.59
N ASP A 112 21.19 -4.07 22.02
CA ASP A 112 22.61 -4.19 22.26
C ASP A 112 23.40 -4.10 20.95
N THR A 113 22.96 -4.75 19.86
CA THR A 113 23.53 -4.57 18.52
C THR A 113 23.49 -3.10 18.08
N ILE A 114 22.36 -2.40 18.27
CA ILE A 114 22.24 -0.99 17.92
C ILE A 114 23.23 -0.14 18.72
N ARG A 115 23.40 -0.43 20.02
CA ARG A 115 24.34 0.26 20.90
C ARG A 115 25.79 0.00 20.50
N ASP A 116 26.14 -1.26 20.22
CA ASP A 116 27.48 -1.67 19.82
C ASP A 116 27.87 -1.03 18.49
N ASP A 117 26.98 -1.03 17.51
CA ASP A 117 27.20 -0.38 16.22
C ASP A 117 27.37 1.14 16.36
N LEU A 118 26.56 1.78 17.22
CA LEU A 118 26.68 3.22 17.49
C LEU A 118 27.99 3.58 18.18
N ASN A 119 28.52 2.68 19.02
CA ASN A 119 29.83 2.84 19.66
C ASN A 119 30.98 2.48 18.72
N ALA A 120 30.76 1.56 17.77
CA ALA A 120 31.72 1.18 16.74
C ALA A 120 31.90 2.29 15.67
N ARG A 121 30.98 3.26 15.63
CA ARG A 121 30.95 4.43 14.72
C ARG A 121 32.19 5.34 14.77
N ASP A 122 33.13 5.11 15.69
CA ASP A 122 34.51 5.61 15.55
C ASP A 122 35.28 4.93 14.40
N ARG A 123 34.71 3.94 13.71
CA ARG A 123 35.34 3.17 12.63
C ARG A 123 34.38 2.86 11.46
N ASN A 124 34.24 3.82 10.55
CA ASN A 124 33.88 3.73 9.11
C ASN A 124 32.55 3.04 8.66
N ASP A 125 31.94 3.59 7.60
CA ASP A 125 30.56 3.30 7.12
C ASP A 125 30.32 1.91 6.47
N ASP A 126 31.36 1.07 6.34
CA ASP A 126 31.29 -0.26 5.69
C ASP A 126 31.01 -1.44 6.65
N PHE A 127 30.53 -1.16 7.87
CA PHE A 127 30.33 -2.19 8.90
C PHE A 127 29.49 -3.40 8.43
N LEU A 128 28.47 -3.19 7.60
CA LEU A 128 27.63 -4.28 7.08
C LEU A 128 28.39 -5.22 6.13
N ALA A 129 29.39 -4.72 5.39
CA ALA A 129 30.21 -5.53 4.49
C ALA A 129 31.11 -6.51 5.26
N THR A 130 31.36 -6.24 6.55
CA THR A 130 32.20 -7.10 7.40
C THR A 130 31.44 -8.22 8.11
N LYS A 131 30.10 -8.21 8.02
CA LYS A 131 29.24 -9.18 8.69
C LYS A 131 29.08 -10.44 7.85
N THR A 132 29.29 -11.60 8.47
CA THR A 132 29.12 -12.93 7.85
C THR A 132 27.78 -13.59 8.23
N GLU A 133 26.99 -12.93 9.08
CA GLU A 133 25.70 -13.41 9.59
C GLU A 133 24.53 -12.63 8.99
N SER A 134 23.31 -13.16 9.13
CA SER A 134 22.11 -12.43 8.68
C SER A 134 21.93 -11.13 9.46
N VAL A 135 21.75 -10.02 8.77
CA VAL A 135 21.71 -8.68 9.36
C VAL A 135 20.55 -7.85 8.83
N ILE A 136 19.99 -7.01 9.72
CA ILE A 136 19.04 -5.98 9.33
C ILE A 136 19.83 -4.79 8.78
N GLY A 137 19.63 -4.46 7.52
CA GLY A 137 20.12 -3.24 6.90
C GLY A 137 19.10 -2.11 6.95
N GLY A 138 19.44 -0.99 6.34
CA GLY A 138 18.53 0.11 6.09
C GLY A 138 19.01 0.93 4.91
N CYS A 139 18.09 1.36 4.06
CA CYS A 139 18.39 2.23 2.93
C CYS A 139 17.58 3.53 3.04
N TRP A 140 18.20 4.65 2.66
CA TRP A 140 17.49 5.93 2.60
C TRP A 140 16.51 5.91 1.41
N SER A 141 15.22 6.10 1.69
CA SER A 141 14.21 6.29 0.65
C SER A 141 14.22 7.74 0.18
N GLU A 142 14.43 7.95 -1.12
CA GLU A 142 14.43 9.29 -1.71
C GLU A 142 13.06 9.97 -1.65
N LEU A 143 11.99 9.16 -1.57
CA LEU A 143 10.60 9.57 -1.57
C LEU A 143 10.30 10.52 -0.41
N ASP A 144 10.58 10.10 0.81
CA ASP A 144 10.23 10.80 2.05
C ASP A 144 11.44 11.05 2.98
N GLY A 145 12.63 10.53 2.64
CA GLY A 145 13.84 10.72 3.42
C GLY A 145 13.93 9.80 4.63
N THR A 146 13.09 8.77 4.69
CA THR A 146 13.06 7.82 5.79
C THR A 146 14.01 6.65 5.55
N ALA A 147 14.51 6.05 6.62
CA ALA A 147 15.31 4.82 6.55
C ALA A 147 14.38 3.59 6.44
N GLN A 148 14.40 2.93 5.29
CA GLN A 148 13.60 1.75 5.00
C GLN A 148 14.35 0.46 5.32
N PRO A 149 13.78 -0.44 6.15
CA PRO A 149 14.47 -1.65 6.55
C PRO A 149 14.53 -2.70 5.43
N TYR A 150 15.60 -3.49 5.44
CA TYR A 150 15.71 -4.75 4.71
C TYR A 150 16.50 -5.75 5.55
N ALA A 151 16.38 -7.04 5.26
CA ALA A 151 17.24 -8.08 5.82
C ALA A 151 18.17 -8.64 4.73
N VAL A 152 19.39 -9.02 5.09
CA VAL A 152 20.32 -9.75 4.21
C VAL A 152 20.76 -11.03 4.91
N ALA A 153 20.86 -12.11 4.15
CA ALA A 153 21.50 -13.34 4.56
C ALA A 153 22.58 -13.71 3.53
N LEU A 154 23.77 -14.05 4.03
CA LEU A 154 24.88 -14.52 3.21
C LEU A 154 24.91 -16.06 3.21
N PRO A 155 25.39 -16.68 2.12
CA PRO A 155 25.58 -18.13 2.07
C PRO A 155 26.76 -18.55 2.97
N ASP A 156 26.73 -19.79 3.47
CA ASP A 156 27.74 -20.31 4.40
C ASP A 156 29.17 -20.28 3.83
N ASP A 157 29.31 -20.39 2.51
CA ASP A 157 30.57 -20.33 1.76
C ASP A 157 30.86 -18.94 1.17
N TYR A 158 30.33 -17.87 1.79
CA TYR A 158 30.53 -16.50 1.34
C TYR A 158 32.03 -16.12 1.22
N ASP A 159 32.40 -15.55 0.08
CA ASP A 159 33.73 -15.01 -0.21
C ASP A 159 33.57 -13.70 -1.00
N ALA A 160 34.06 -12.61 -0.42
CA ALA A 160 34.00 -11.26 -1.01
C ALA A 160 34.84 -11.11 -2.30
N LYS A 161 35.67 -12.10 -2.65
CA LYS A 161 36.50 -12.06 -3.87
C LYS A 161 35.78 -12.56 -5.12
N ARG A 162 34.65 -13.25 -4.98
CA ARG A 162 33.85 -13.73 -6.13
C ARG A 162 32.54 -12.99 -6.25
N ARG A 163 32.00 -12.94 -7.47
CA ARG A 163 30.67 -12.39 -7.72
C ARG A 163 29.57 -13.42 -7.43
N TRP A 164 28.55 -13.00 -6.69
CA TRP A 164 27.47 -13.84 -6.19
C TRP A 164 26.14 -13.59 -6.90
N PRO A 165 25.32 -14.62 -7.15
CA PRO A 165 23.90 -14.43 -7.39
C PRO A 165 23.23 -13.70 -6.22
N LEU A 166 22.25 -12.86 -6.53
CA LEU A 166 21.41 -12.18 -5.56
C LEU A 166 19.96 -12.66 -5.70
N LEU A 167 19.39 -13.21 -4.63
CA LEU A 167 17.96 -13.48 -4.52
C LEU A 167 17.27 -12.36 -3.77
N VAL A 168 16.34 -11.68 -4.45
CA VAL A 168 15.40 -10.75 -3.83
C VAL A 168 14.17 -11.55 -3.40
N LEU A 169 14.01 -11.75 -2.09
CA LEU A 169 12.94 -12.52 -1.48
C LEU A 169 11.85 -11.61 -0.92
N LEU A 170 10.71 -11.55 -1.62
CA LEU A 170 9.57 -10.72 -1.27
C LEU A 170 8.65 -11.46 -0.27
N HIS A 171 8.32 -10.79 0.83
CA HIS A 171 7.40 -11.29 1.85
C HIS A 171 5.93 -11.28 1.39
N GLY A 172 5.12 -12.15 2.01
CA GLY A 172 3.66 -12.17 1.85
C GLY A 172 2.95 -11.03 2.58
N GLN A 173 1.63 -10.92 2.44
CA GLN A 173 0.85 -9.81 3.00
C GLN A 173 0.87 -9.83 4.54
N GLY A 174 1.33 -8.75 5.16
CA GLY A 174 1.30 -8.52 6.60
C GLY A 174 0.74 -7.15 6.98
N MET A 175 -0.05 -6.54 6.10
CA MET A 175 -0.66 -5.21 6.23
C MET A 175 0.42 -4.13 6.41
N PHE A 176 0.16 -3.13 7.23
CA PHE A 176 1.07 -2.01 7.49
C PHE A 176 2.00 -2.26 8.69
N ARG A 177 2.36 -3.52 8.97
CA ARG A 177 3.41 -3.80 9.96
C ARG A 177 4.71 -3.16 9.48
N PRO A 178 5.41 -2.36 10.30
CA PRO A 178 6.57 -1.57 9.87
C PRO A 178 7.83 -2.42 9.63
N PHE A 179 7.76 -3.73 9.86
CA PHE A 179 8.84 -4.66 9.57
C PHE A 179 8.29 -6.01 9.17
N GLN A 180 8.64 -6.44 7.96
CA GLN A 180 8.21 -7.72 7.37
C GLN A 180 9.35 -8.42 6.62
N CYS A 181 10.59 -7.95 6.83
CA CYS A 181 11.79 -8.49 6.18
C CYS A 181 12.17 -9.83 6.81
N ASP A 182 12.33 -10.88 6.00
CA ASP A 182 12.79 -12.19 6.44
C ASP A 182 13.73 -12.79 5.39
N ALA A 183 15.01 -12.44 5.46
CA ALA A 183 16.03 -13.02 4.60
C ALA A 183 16.45 -14.38 5.18
N ARG A 184 16.03 -15.45 4.51
CA ARG A 184 16.40 -16.82 4.88
C ARG A 184 17.62 -17.24 4.07
N PRO A 185 18.71 -17.73 4.70
CA PRO A 185 19.88 -18.22 3.97
C PRO A 185 19.49 -19.22 2.88
N GLN A 186 20.11 -19.09 1.71
CA GLN A 186 19.96 -20.01 0.59
C GLN A 186 21.37 -20.46 0.14
N PRO A 187 21.57 -21.74 -0.20
CA PRO A 187 22.85 -22.20 -0.72
C PRO A 187 23.26 -21.43 -1.99
N GLY A 188 24.52 -21.00 -2.07
CA GLY A 188 25.09 -20.46 -3.30
C GLY A 188 24.67 -19.03 -3.68
N MET A 189 23.92 -18.32 -2.84
CA MET A 189 23.42 -16.98 -3.19
C MET A 189 23.31 -16.05 -1.98
N ILE A 190 23.49 -14.76 -2.23
CA ILE A 190 23.12 -13.71 -1.28
C ILE A 190 21.60 -13.56 -1.33
N VAL A 191 20.96 -13.46 -0.17
CA VAL A 191 19.50 -13.25 -0.08
C VAL A 191 19.23 -11.90 0.53
N VAL A 192 18.39 -11.10 -0.11
CA VAL A 192 17.87 -9.84 0.44
C VAL A 192 16.35 -9.89 0.52
N ALA A 193 15.81 -9.49 1.66
CA ALA A 193 14.38 -9.36 1.89
C ALA A 193 14.03 -7.89 2.20
N PRO A 194 13.53 -7.13 1.22
CA PRO A 194 13.11 -5.74 1.43
C PRO A 194 11.78 -5.65 2.20
N HIS A 195 11.56 -4.55 2.93
CA HIS A 195 10.24 -4.26 3.50
C HIS A 195 9.21 -3.85 2.45
N GLY A 196 9.63 -3.20 1.35
CA GLY A 196 8.77 -2.86 0.22
C GLY A 196 7.53 -2.02 0.57
N ARG A 197 7.59 -1.23 1.65
CA ARG A 197 6.47 -0.45 2.22
C ARG A 197 5.27 -1.30 2.67
N GLY A 198 5.52 -2.53 3.10
CA GLY A 198 4.52 -3.39 3.72
C GLY A 198 3.50 -3.93 2.73
N GLY A 199 2.20 -3.70 2.99
CA GLY A 199 1.10 -4.41 2.34
C GLY A 199 0.68 -3.93 0.94
N MET A 200 1.64 -3.45 0.15
CA MET A 200 1.44 -2.65 -1.07
C MET A 200 1.44 -3.45 -2.38
N ASP A 201 1.55 -4.78 -2.31
CA ASP A 201 1.86 -5.68 -3.45
C ASP A 201 3.09 -5.24 -4.27
N TYR A 202 4.01 -4.49 -3.65
CA TYR A 202 5.22 -3.98 -4.28
C TYR A 202 4.96 -3.13 -5.54
N LYS A 203 3.82 -2.43 -5.59
CA LYS A 203 3.53 -1.44 -6.65
C LYS A 203 3.82 -0.03 -6.17
N PHE A 204 3.95 0.89 -7.13
CA PHE A 204 4.15 2.32 -6.88
C PHE A 204 5.37 2.55 -5.98
N VAL A 205 5.20 3.19 -4.83
CA VAL A 205 6.31 3.51 -3.92
C VAL A 205 7.02 2.25 -3.37
N GLY A 206 6.30 1.12 -3.26
CA GLY A 206 6.90 -0.14 -2.80
C GLY A 206 7.90 -0.71 -3.80
N GLU A 207 7.70 -0.49 -5.10
CA GLU A 207 8.57 -1.00 -6.15
C GLU A 207 9.93 -0.27 -6.16
N LEU A 208 9.91 1.04 -5.87
CA LEU A 208 11.09 1.89 -5.81
C LEU A 208 11.98 1.52 -4.63
N ASP A 209 11.39 1.21 -3.48
CA ASP A 209 12.16 0.76 -2.32
C ASP A 209 12.80 -0.62 -2.55
N VAL A 210 12.13 -1.54 -3.26
CA VAL A 210 12.76 -2.83 -3.63
C VAL A 210 13.96 -2.59 -4.55
N LEU A 211 13.80 -1.82 -5.62
CA LEU A 211 14.88 -1.52 -6.55
C LEU A 211 16.05 -0.81 -5.87
N ARG A 212 15.76 0.11 -4.94
CA ARG A 212 16.78 0.81 -4.16
C ARG A 212 17.51 -0.13 -3.19
N VAL A 213 16.83 -1.09 -2.58
CA VAL A 213 17.48 -2.13 -1.77
C VAL A 213 18.39 -3.02 -2.61
N VAL A 214 17.99 -3.38 -3.84
CA VAL A 214 18.86 -4.13 -4.77
C VAL A 214 20.13 -3.35 -5.11
N GLU A 215 19.99 -2.05 -5.38
CA GLU A 215 21.13 -1.15 -5.65
C GLU A 215 22.06 -1.04 -4.43
N GLU A 216 21.50 -0.86 -3.24
CA GLU A 216 22.27 -0.77 -1.99
C GLU A 216 23.03 -2.07 -1.69
N VAL A 217 22.39 -3.22 -1.82
CA VAL A 217 23.04 -4.53 -1.61
C VAL A 217 24.10 -4.80 -2.67
N SER A 218 23.87 -4.40 -3.93
CA SER A 218 24.86 -4.54 -5.00
C SER A 218 26.08 -3.61 -4.83
N ARG A 219 25.93 -2.52 -4.07
CA ARG A 219 27.04 -1.65 -3.65
C ARG A 219 27.86 -2.28 -2.51
N LEU A 220 27.18 -2.93 -1.57
CA LEU A 220 27.80 -3.49 -0.36
C LEU A 220 28.47 -4.86 -0.58
N TYR A 221 27.95 -5.65 -1.51
CA TYR A 221 28.41 -7.01 -1.78
C TYR A 221 28.72 -7.18 -3.27
N PRO A 222 29.68 -8.06 -3.64
CA PRO A 222 30.03 -8.31 -5.04
C PRO A 222 28.92 -9.11 -5.73
N VAL A 223 27.82 -8.46 -6.06
CA VAL A 223 26.69 -9.08 -6.78
C VAL A 223 27.03 -9.22 -8.27
N ASP A 224 26.66 -10.35 -8.86
CA ASP A 224 26.68 -10.54 -10.30
C ASP A 224 25.40 -9.93 -10.92
N PRO A 225 25.50 -8.84 -11.71
CA PRO A 225 24.32 -8.15 -12.24
C PRO A 225 23.49 -9.01 -13.20
N ASP A 226 24.06 -10.09 -13.76
CA ASP A 226 23.32 -11.00 -14.64
C ASP A 226 22.74 -12.21 -13.89
N ARG A 227 22.88 -12.26 -12.57
CA ARG A 227 22.30 -13.31 -11.70
C ARG A 227 21.54 -12.70 -10.53
N VAL A 228 20.70 -11.70 -10.82
CA VAL A 228 19.71 -11.17 -9.89
C VAL A 228 18.38 -11.88 -10.11
N TYR A 229 17.88 -12.56 -9.08
CA TYR A 229 16.64 -13.33 -9.10
C TYR A 229 15.58 -12.69 -8.22
N LEU A 230 14.31 -12.89 -8.55
CA LEU A 230 13.18 -12.36 -7.79
C LEU A 230 12.20 -13.47 -7.42
N ALA A 231 11.89 -13.63 -6.14
CA ALA A 231 10.97 -14.67 -5.68
C ALA A 231 10.08 -14.16 -4.55
N GLY A 232 8.94 -14.81 -4.36
CA GLY A 232 8.07 -14.55 -3.22
C GLY A 232 6.80 -15.38 -3.25
N ASN A 233 6.11 -15.43 -2.11
CA ASN A 233 4.84 -16.15 -1.95
C ASN A 233 3.68 -15.17 -1.74
N SER A 234 2.51 -15.42 -2.33
CA SER A 234 1.28 -14.65 -2.16
C SER A 234 1.43 -13.22 -2.67
N MET A 235 1.36 -12.21 -1.79
CA MET A 235 1.76 -10.84 -2.13
C MET A 235 3.19 -10.76 -2.68
N GLY A 236 4.13 -11.56 -2.16
CA GLY A 236 5.48 -11.63 -2.68
C GLY A 236 5.54 -12.25 -4.08
N GLY A 237 4.68 -13.23 -4.37
CA GLY A 237 4.55 -13.79 -5.72
C GLY A 237 3.94 -12.79 -6.70
N THR A 238 2.97 -12.01 -6.24
CA THR A 238 2.38 -10.87 -6.96
C THR A 238 3.44 -9.82 -7.27
N GLY A 239 4.27 -9.47 -6.28
CA GLY A 239 5.41 -8.56 -6.44
C GLY A 239 6.45 -9.08 -7.43
N ALA A 240 6.69 -10.39 -7.46
CA ALA A 240 7.60 -11.01 -8.41
C ALA A 240 7.12 -10.83 -9.86
N TRP A 241 5.82 -11.04 -10.12
CA TRP A 241 5.21 -10.71 -11.41
C TRP A 241 5.26 -9.23 -11.73
N GLN A 242 4.91 -8.37 -10.76
CA GLN A 242 4.84 -6.92 -10.95
C GLN A 242 6.19 -6.33 -11.34
N LEU A 243 7.21 -6.54 -10.53
CA LEU A 243 8.52 -5.93 -10.74
C LEU A 243 9.15 -6.43 -12.04
N ALA A 244 9.03 -7.71 -12.37
CA ALA A 244 9.60 -8.26 -13.58
C ALA A 244 8.87 -7.81 -14.85
N THR A 245 7.55 -7.61 -14.81
CA THR A 245 6.83 -7.08 -15.98
C THR A 245 7.09 -5.59 -16.20
N ARG A 246 7.38 -4.81 -15.14
CA ARG A 246 7.68 -3.37 -15.25
C ARG A 246 9.16 -3.07 -15.49
N PHE A 247 10.06 -3.88 -14.93
CA PHE A 247 11.52 -3.74 -14.99
C PHE A 247 12.20 -5.05 -15.44
N PRO A 248 11.83 -5.61 -16.61
CA PRO A 248 12.30 -6.94 -17.03
C PRO A 248 13.82 -7.01 -17.22
N ASP A 249 14.48 -5.89 -17.54
CA ASP A 249 15.92 -5.82 -17.76
C ASP A 249 16.75 -5.88 -16.46
N ARG A 250 16.10 -5.96 -15.29
CA ARG A 250 16.75 -6.02 -13.97
C ARG A 250 16.93 -7.44 -13.43
N PHE A 251 16.23 -8.43 -13.99
CA PHE A 251 16.17 -9.77 -13.41
C PHE A 251 16.55 -10.86 -14.42
N ALA A 252 17.32 -11.84 -13.98
CA ALA A 252 17.65 -13.02 -14.77
C ALA A 252 16.49 -14.02 -14.83
N ALA A 253 15.81 -14.20 -13.68
CA ALA A 253 14.67 -15.09 -13.56
C ALA A 253 13.80 -14.77 -12.35
N ILE A 254 12.54 -15.22 -12.40
CA ILE A 254 11.56 -15.06 -11.33
C ILE A 254 10.94 -16.39 -10.86
N LEU A 255 10.63 -16.46 -9.57
CA LEU A 255 9.87 -17.53 -8.91
C LEU A 255 8.64 -16.96 -8.16
N PRO A 256 7.56 -16.63 -8.88
CA PRO A 256 6.29 -16.29 -8.27
C PRO A 256 5.60 -17.55 -7.72
N VAL A 257 5.28 -17.54 -6.43
CA VAL A 257 4.52 -18.60 -5.76
C VAL A 257 3.17 -18.06 -5.31
N CYS A 258 2.07 -18.68 -5.73
CA CYS A 258 0.69 -18.26 -5.37
C CYS A 258 0.39 -16.75 -5.56
N GLY A 259 0.95 -16.14 -6.61
CA GLY A 259 0.83 -14.70 -6.88
C GLY A 259 -0.29 -14.38 -7.86
N ASN A 260 -0.97 -13.25 -7.66
CA ASN A 260 -2.02 -12.80 -8.59
C ASN A 260 -1.42 -12.06 -9.80
N THR A 261 -2.12 -12.12 -10.94
CA THR A 261 -1.68 -11.57 -12.23
C THR A 261 -2.80 -10.89 -13.02
N ASP A 262 -4.00 -11.49 -12.98
CA ASP A 262 -5.20 -11.03 -13.65
C ASP A 262 -6.29 -10.69 -12.63
N VAL A 263 -6.57 -9.40 -12.46
CA VAL A 263 -7.57 -8.92 -11.51
C VAL A 263 -8.99 -9.42 -11.79
N ARG A 264 -9.29 -9.87 -13.01
CA ARG A 264 -10.63 -10.34 -13.40
C ARG A 264 -10.97 -11.69 -12.78
N VAL A 265 -9.95 -12.48 -12.43
CA VAL A 265 -10.13 -13.75 -11.69
C VAL A 265 -10.87 -13.52 -10.38
N TRP A 266 -10.67 -12.36 -9.73
CA TRP A 266 -11.38 -12.06 -8.48
C TRP A 266 -12.89 -11.92 -8.66
N ALA A 267 -13.31 -11.28 -9.76
CA ALA A 267 -14.72 -11.14 -10.11
C ALA A 267 -15.31 -12.48 -10.58
N GLU A 268 -14.57 -13.23 -11.38
CA GLU A 268 -15.00 -14.54 -11.89
C GLU A 268 -15.18 -15.58 -10.79
N ARG A 269 -14.26 -15.65 -9.83
CA ARG A 269 -14.31 -16.66 -8.77
C ARG A 269 -15.17 -16.25 -7.59
N TRP A 270 -15.10 -14.99 -7.16
CA TRP A 270 -15.71 -14.55 -5.90
C TRP A 270 -16.81 -13.50 -6.06
N ASP A 271 -17.17 -13.09 -7.28
CA ASP A 271 -18.00 -11.89 -7.51
C ASP A 271 -17.48 -10.69 -6.68
N TRP A 272 -16.16 -10.65 -6.50
CA TRP A 272 -15.49 -9.58 -5.79
C TRP A 272 -14.99 -8.58 -6.83
N ILE A 273 -15.01 -7.29 -6.50
CA ILE A 273 -14.53 -6.21 -7.37
C ILE A 273 -15.23 -6.14 -8.75
N THR A 274 -16.43 -6.71 -8.87
CA THR A 274 -17.27 -6.68 -10.07
C THR A 274 -17.69 -5.24 -10.38
N PRO A 275 -17.27 -4.67 -11.53
CA PRO A 275 -17.63 -3.30 -11.84
C PRO A 275 -19.13 -3.22 -12.16
N PRO A 276 -19.80 -2.15 -11.70
CA PRO A 276 -21.17 -1.84 -12.10
C PRO A 276 -21.26 -1.57 -13.60
N ASP A 277 -22.48 -1.63 -14.13
CA ASP A 277 -22.76 -1.14 -15.47
C ASP A 277 -22.72 0.39 -15.52
N SER A 278 -21.72 0.92 -16.22
CA SER A 278 -21.35 2.33 -16.20
C SER A 278 -21.16 2.88 -17.62
N PRO A 279 -21.62 4.12 -17.89
CA PRO A 279 -21.28 4.83 -19.13
C PRO A 279 -19.76 5.07 -19.29
N GLN A 280 -18.99 4.96 -18.20
CA GLN A 280 -17.54 5.11 -18.17
C GLN A 280 -16.83 3.73 -18.13
N ARG A 281 -17.48 2.66 -18.58
CA ARG A 281 -16.95 1.28 -18.55
C ARG A 281 -15.59 1.12 -19.24
N GLU A 282 -15.34 1.78 -20.37
CA GLU A 282 -14.05 1.63 -21.07
C GLU A 282 -12.86 2.08 -20.22
N VAL A 283 -12.97 3.24 -19.56
CA VAL A 283 -11.90 3.73 -18.68
C VAL A 283 -11.81 2.90 -17.40
N ARG A 284 -12.93 2.37 -16.89
CA ARG A 284 -12.94 1.37 -15.80
C ARG A 284 -12.09 0.17 -16.15
N ASP A 285 -12.39 -0.44 -17.29
CA ASP A 285 -11.74 -1.67 -17.71
C ASP A 285 -10.25 -1.43 -17.96
N PHE A 286 -9.89 -0.32 -18.61
CA PHE A 286 -8.48 0.06 -18.80
C PHE A 286 -7.73 0.23 -17.48
N LEU A 287 -8.25 1.05 -16.56
CA LEU A 287 -7.55 1.32 -15.29
C LEU A 287 -7.47 0.07 -14.42
N ARG A 288 -8.49 -0.80 -14.46
CA ARG A 288 -8.44 -2.10 -13.81
C ARG A 288 -7.37 -2.99 -14.43
N ASP A 289 -7.35 -3.10 -15.76
CA ASP A 289 -6.42 -3.97 -16.47
C ASP A 289 -4.96 -3.54 -16.26
N ASP A 290 -4.66 -2.24 -16.25
CA ASP A 290 -3.33 -1.70 -15.95
C ASP A 290 -2.81 -2.09 -14.55
N THR A 291 -3.72 -2.33 -13.60
CA THR A 291 -3.31 -2.83 -12.27
C THR A 291 -2.92 -4.30 -12.27
N GLY A 292 -3.31 -5.08 -13.28
CA GLY A 292 -2.88 -6.47 -13.45
C GLY A 292 -1.54 -6.57 -14.19
N THR A 293 -0.84 -7.69 -14.01
CA THR A 293 0.43 -7.97 -14.71
C THR A 293 0.22 -8.76 -16.00
N LEU A 294 -0.92 -9.47 -16.15
CA LEU A 294 -1.21 -10.31 -17.33
C LEU A 294 -1.10 -9.53 -18.65
N VAL A 295 -1.59 -8.29 -18.69
CA VAL A 295 -1.54 -7.46 -19.91
C VAL A 295 -0.11 -7.12 -20.35
N TYR A 296 0.86 -7.28 -19.46
CA TYR A 296 2.29 -6.99 -19.65
C TYR A 296 3.15 -8.26 -19.86
N ALA A 297 2.54 -9.43 -20.07
CA ALA A 297 3.27 -10.69 -20.24
C ALA A 297 4.40 -10.63 -21.30
N ALA A 298 4.20 -9.87 -22.38
CA ALA A 298 5.19 -9.71 -23.44
C ALA A 298 6.53 -9.09 -22.97
N ASN A 299 6.51 -8.33 -21.87
CA ASN A 299 7.70 -7.71 -21.30
C ASN A 299 8.66 -8.74 -20.72
N LEU A 300 8.17 -9.95 -20.39
CA LEU A 300 8.98 -11.01 -19.82
C LEU A 300 9.77 -11.81 -20.87
N LEU A 301 9.70 -11.49 -22.17
CA LEU A 301 10.31 -12.27 -23.26
C LEU A 301 11.76 -12.74 -22.99
N ASN A 302 12.55 -11.92 -22.30
CA ASN A 302 13.97 -12.16 -22.01
C ASN A 302 14.25 -12.57 -20.54
N VAL A 303 13.22 -12.88 -19.75
CA VAL A 303 13.30 -13.19 -18.31
C VAL A 303 12.88 -14.63 -18.06
N GLY A 304 13.71 -15.44 -17.38
CA GLY A 304 13.31 -16.81 -17.04
C GLY A 304 12.13 -16.83 -16.05
N VAL A 305 11.10 -17.65 -16.31
CA VAL A 305 9.90 -17.74 -15.45
C VAL A 305 9.71 -19.16 -14.95
N VAL A 306 9.63 -19.32 -13.62
CA VAL A 306 9.21 -20.58 -12.98
C VAL A 306 8.10 -20.25 -11.99
N ALA A 307 6.85 -20.57 -12.32
CA ALA A 307 5.71 -20.33 -11.45
C ALA A 307 5.31 -21.59 -10.68
N VAL A 308 4.88 -21.46 -9.42
CA VAL A 308 4.36 -22.58 -8.62
C VAL A 308 3.05 -22.16 -7.94
N HIS A 309 2.04 -23.02 -7.96
CA HIS A 309 0.73 -22.74 -7.37
C HIS A 309 0.08 -24.01 -6.82
N GLY A 310 -0.55 -23.93 -5.65
CA GLY A 310 -1.47 -24.95 -5.16
C GLY A 310 -2.80 -24.91 -5.92
N MET A 311 -3.32 -26.06 -6.33
CA MET A 311 -4.57 -26.12 -7.11
C MET A 311 -5.83 -25.83 -6.28
N GLU A 312 -5.75 -26.01 -4.96
CA GLU A 312 -6.88 -25.82 -4.04
C GLU A 312 -6.75 -24.50 -3.25
N ASP A 313 -6.05 -23.50 -3.81
CA ASP A 313 -5.75 -22.25 -3.14
C ASP A 313 -7.02 -21.39 -2.93
N PRO A 314 -7.52 -21.23 -1.68
CA PRO A 314 -8.76 -20.52 -1.43
C PRO A 314 -8.53 -19.02 -1.21
N ILE A 315 -7.32 -18.53 -1.43
CA ILE A 315 -6.93 -17.13 -1.20
C ILE A 315 -6.59 -16.45 -2.52
N VAL A 316 -5.72 -17.06 -3.32
CA VAL A 316 -5.35 -16.58 -4.66
C VAL A 316 -5.55 -17.76 -5.60
N ASP A 317 -6.51 -17.68 -6.51
CA ASP A 317 -6.87 -18.82 -7.35
C ASP A 317 -5.71 -19.18 -8.31
N ALA A 318 -5.47 -20.47 -8.53
CA ALA A 318 -4.43 -20.97 -9.42
C ALA A 318 -4.55 -20.42 -10.85
N LEU A 319 -5.76 -20.03 -11.25
CA LEU A 319 -6.09 -19.42 -12.54
C LEU A 319 -5.23 -18.20 -12.87
N HIS A 320 -4.76 -17.45 -11.86
CA HIS A 320 -3.81 -16.36 -12.08
C HIS A 320 -2.49 -16.86 -12.70
N SER A 321 -1.89 -17.92 -12.13
CA SER A 321 -0.63 -18.47 -12.67
C SER A 321 -0.87 -19.16 -14.01
N GLU A 322 -1.97 -19.89 -14.15
CA GLU A 322 -2.33 -20.57 -15.40
C GLU A 322 -2.50 -19.59 -16.56
N ARG A 323 -3.26 -18.50 -16.38
CA ARG A 323 -3.46 -17.48 -17.43
C ARG A 323 -2.17 -16.79 -17.84
N MET A 324 -1.33 -16.42 -16.87
CA MET A 324 -0.05 -15.76 -17.16
C MET A 324 0.88 -16.69 -17.95
N VAL A 325 1.02 -17.94 -17.52
CA VAL A 325 1.91 -18.88 -18.21
C VAL A 325 1.35 -19.24 -19.59
N ALA A 326 0.04 -19.43 -19.74
CA ALA A 326 -0.58 -19.63 -21.05
C ALA A 326 -0.33 -18.45 -22.00
N ALA A 327 -0.37 -17.20 -21.50
CA ALA A 327 -0.04 -16.03 -22.30
C ALA A 327 1.45 -16.02 -22.74
N LEU A 328 2.37 -16.40 -21.85
CA LEU A 328 3.79 -16.54 -22.18
C LEU A 328 4.05 -17.65 -23.21
N GLU A 329 3.36 -18.78 -23.09
CA GLU A 329 3.44 -19.89 -24.05
C GLU A 329 2.92 -19.49 -25.44
N GLN A 330 1.80 -18.75 -25.51
CA GLN A 330 1.29 -18.18 -26.76
C GLN A 330 2.28 -17.21 -27.42
N LEU A 331 3.04 -16.47 -26.61
CA LEU A 331 4.12 -15.60 -27.06
C LEU A 331 5.40 -16.37 -27.45
N LYS A 332 5.41 -17.70 -27.33
CA LYS A 332 6.55 -18.60 -27.55
C LYS A 332 7.75 -18.24 -26.68
N HIS A 333 7.49 -17.91 -25.42
CA HIS A 333 8.53 -17.59 -24.45
C HIS A 333 9.53 -18.75 -24.30
N PRO A 334 10.85 -18.52 -24.37
CA PRO A 334 11.84 -19.59 -24.47
C PRO A 334 12.12 -20.34 -23.16
N ALA A 335 11.80 -19.72 -22.01
CA ALA A 335 12.16 -20.25 -20.69
C ALA A 335 11.05 -20.04 -19.64
N VAL A 336 9.88 -20.64 -19.85
CA VAL A 336 8.73 -20.60 -18.91
C VAL A 336 8.38 -22.00 -18.41
N ALA A 337 8.01 -22.12 -17.13
CA ALA A 337 7.47 -23.34 -16.53
C ALA A 337 6.39 -23.01 -15.49
N LEU A 338 5.36 -23.86 -15.40
CA LEU A 338 4.33 -23.82 -14.35
C LEU A 338 4.27 -25.17 -13.63
N TYR A 339 4.34 -25.14 -12.31
CA TYR A 339 4.11 -26.29 -11.45
C TYR A 339 2.82 -26.11 -10.65
N LEU A 340 1.78 -26.85 -11.02
CA LEU A 340 0.54 -26.93 -10.27
C LEU A 340 0.61 -28.13 -9.30
N LEU A 341 0.33 -27.88 -8.02
CA LEU A 341 0.40 -28.88 -6.97
C LEU A 341 -1.01 -29.35 -6.59
N PRO A 342 -1.41 -30.59 -6.95
CA PRO A 342 -2.73 -31.11 -6.61
C PRO A 342 -2.92 -31.23 -5.10
N LEU A 343 -4.13 -30.96 -4.60
CA LEU A 343 -4.50 -31.06 -3.18
C LEU A 343 -3.71 -30.12 -2.25
N VAL A 344 -3.00 -29.13 -2.80
CA VAL A 344 -2.26 -28.13 -2.05
C VAL A 344 -3.02 -26.81 -2.11
N GLU A 345 -3.26 -26.21 -0.94
CA GLU A 345 -3.86 -24.88 -0.79
C GLU A 345 -2.77 -23.77 -0.92
N HIS A 346 -2.99 -22.60 -0.32
CA HIS A 346 -2.08 -21.44 -0.38
C HIS A 346 -0.67 -21.69 0.19
N GLY A 347 -0.52 -22.69 1.06
CA GLY A 347 0.72 -22.99 1.79
C GLY A 347 1.75 -23.78 0.97
N VAL A 348 2.28 -23.18 -0.10
CA VAL A 348 3.26 -23.83 -0.99
C VAL A 348 4.69 -23.69 -0.46
N ASN A 349 5.42 -24.82 -0.40
CA ASN A 349 6.85 -24.87 -0.10
C ASN A 349 7.64 -25.32 -1.34
N VAL A 350 8.67 -24.54 -1.70
CA VAL A 350 9.51 -24.77 -2.88
C VAL A 350 10.98 -24.59 -2.55
N SER A 351 11.84 -25.37 -3.19
CA SER A 351 13.30 -25.12 -3.18
C SER A 351 13.62 -23.98 -4.15
N ILE A 352 13.84 -22.78 -3.63
CA ILE A 352 14.11 -21.57 -4.45
C ILE A 352 15.40 -21.75 -5.26
N ALA A 353 16.47 -22.25 -4.62
CA ALA A 353 17.74 -22.50 -5.28
C ALA A 353 17.59 -23.46 -6.48
N THR A 354 16.83 -24.55 -6.31
CA THR A 354 16.58 -25.50 -7.41
C THR A 354 15.83 -24.87 -8.58
N ALA A 355 14.93 -23.92 -8.32
CA ALA A 355 14.14 -23.28 -9.38
C ALA A 355 14.94 -22.23 -10.18
N LEU A 356 15.86 -21.50 -9.53
CA LEU A 356 16.47 -20.28 -10.08
C LEU A 356 17.97 -20.37 -10.35
N ASP A 357 18.71 -21.24 -9.65
CA ASP A 357 20.16 -21.27 -9.75
C ASP A 357 20.66 -21.63 -11.17
N GLY A 358 21.79 -21.06 -11.56
CA GLY A 358 22.37 -21.20 -12.89
C GLY A 358 21.72 -20.38 -14.00
N ARG A 359 20.55 -19.76 -13.79
CA ARG A 359 19.91 -18.88 -14.79
C ARG A 359 20.70 -17.58 -14.91
N ARG A 360 20.84 -17.05 -16.13
CA ARG A 360 21.50 -15.77 -16.40
C ARG A 360 20.61 -14.87 -17.23
N ARG A 361 20.68 -13.58 -16.96
CA ARG A 361 20.05 -12.54 -17.77
C ARG A 361 20.67 -12.54 -19.16
N ILE A 362 19.85 -12.32 -20.18
CA ILE A 362 20.32 -12.05 -21.54
C ILE A 362 20.77 -10.58 -21.57
N GLU A 363 22.08 -10.33 -21.42
CA GLU A 363 22.62 -8.97 -21.28
C GLU A 363 22.28 -8.06 -22.48
N ARG A 364 22.29 -8.63 -23.69
CA ARG A 364 22.09 -7.92 -24.96
C ARG A 364 21.16 -8.73 -25.87
N PRO A 365 19.84 -8.66 -25.66
CA PRO A 365 18.90 -9.49 -26.42
C PRO A 365 18.74 -8.99 -27.86
N GLU A 366 18.60 -9.91 -28.82
CA GLU A 366 18.34 -9.58 -30.23
C GLU A 366 16.92 -9.02 -30.44
N ARG A 367 15.99 -9.33 -29.54
CA ARG A 367 14.60 -8.90 -29.62
C ARG A 367 14.10 -8.40 -28.29
N VAL A 368 13.41 -7.27 -28.32
CA VAL A 368 12.76 -6.67 -27.15
C VAL A 368 11.30 -6.46 -27.48
N ARG A 369 10.42 -6.99 -26.63
CA ARG A 369 9.00 -6.67 -26.62
C ARG A 369 8.71 -5.89 -25.35
N TYR A 370 8.09 -4.73 -25.49
CA TYR A 370 7.75 -3.91 -24.35
C TYR A 370 6.40 -3.24 -24.51
N ARG A 371 5.58 -3.33 -23.48
CA ARG A 371 4.28 -2.72 -23.35
C ARG A 371 4.22 -1.89 -22.09
N THR A 372 3.62 -0.70 -22.18
CA THR A 372 3.38 0.16 -21.02
C THR A 372 2.10 0.98 -21.17
N ALA A 373 1.49 1.38 -20.06
CA ALA A 373 0.45 2.40 -20.00
C ALA A 373 0.99 3.80 -19.63
N TRP A 374 2.22 3.86 -19.10
CA TRP A 374 2.77 5.02 -18.41
C TRP A 374 4.24 5.21 -18.77
N LEU A 375 4.67 6.45 -19.06
CA LEU A 375 6.08 6.78 -19.29
C LEU A 375 6.94 6.57 -18.05
N LYS A 376 6.34 6.46 -16.85
CA LYS A 376 7.02 6.06 -15.62
C LYS A 376 7.78 4.74 -15.79
N TYR A 377 7.20 3.83 -16.56
CA TYR A 377 7.77 2.55 -17.00
C TYR A 377 8.09 2.67 -18.49
N ASP A 378 9.24 3.28 -18.79
CA ASP A 378 9.60 3.76 -20.13
C ASP A 378 10.26 2.71 -21.02
N GLY A 379 10.64 1.53 -20.53
CA GLY A 379 11.24 0.54 -21.43
C GLY A 379 11.96 -0.62 -20.76
N ALA A 380 12.65 -1.38 -21.60
CA ALA A 380 13.44 -2.54 -21.25
C ALA A 380 14.67 -2.63 -22.17
N ASP A 381 15.76 -3.18 -21.64
CA ASP A 381 16.98 -3.50 -22.39
C ASP A 381 17.47 -2.28 -23.20
N TRP A 382 17.41 -2.34 -24.52
CA TRP A 382 17.82 -1.28 -25.46
C TRP A 382 16.67 -0.44 -26.04
N VAL A 383 15.42 -0.63 -25.60
CA VAL A 383 14.23 0.12 -26.08
C VAL A 383 13.72 1.07 -25.00
N ARG A 384 13.43 2.33 -25.34
CA ARG A 384 12.79 3.32 -24.47
C ARG A 384 11.66 4.06 -25.19
N ILE A 385 10.45 3.98 -24.68
CA ILE A 385 9.28 4.77 -25.06
C ILE A 385 9.37 6.13 -24.35
N ARG A 386 9.45 7.20 -25.13
CA ARG A 386 9.63 8.58 -24.66
C ARG A 386 8.37 9.44 -24.80
N GLY A 387 7.38 8.97 -25.54
CA GLY A 387 6.12 9.67 -25.79
C GLY A 387 4.98 8.68 -26.09
N LEU A 388 3.76 9.05 -25.68
CA LEU A 388 2.55 8.26 -25.89
C LEU A 388 1.53 9.09 -26.67
N GLY A 389 0.95 8.51 -27.72
CA GLY A 389 -0.01 9.21 -28.57
C GLY A 389 -1.32 9.53 -27.84
N ARG A 390 -2.02 8.50 -27.37
CA ARG A 390 -3.27 8.60 -26.63
C ARG A 390 -3.11 8.00 -25.24
N ARG A 391 -3.56 8.75 -24.22
CA ARG A 391 -3.64 8.26 -22.83
C ARG A 391 -4.80 7.26 -22.69
N LEU A 392 -4.77 6.46 -21.62
CA LEU A 392 -5.74 5.38 -21.40
C LEU A 392 -5.79 4.32 -22.52
N ARG A 393 -4.62 4.12 -23.15
CA ARG A 393 -4.34 3.08 -24.13
C ARG A 393 -2.92 2.58 -23.90
N PHE A 394 -2.70 1.28 -24.03
CA PHE A 394 -1.35 0.72 -23.94
C PHE A 394 -0.52 1.14 -25.15
N ALA A 395 0.75 1.39 -24.93
CA ALA A 395 1.76 1.50 -25.97
C ALA A 395 2.55 0.20 -26.06
N ASP A 396 2.88 -0.19 -27.28
CA ASP A 396 3.57 -1.43 -27.61
C ASP A 396 4.78 -1.15 -28.50
N VAL A 397 5.87 -1.87 -28.25
CA VAL A 397 7.05 -1.94 -29.12
C VAL A 397 7.47 -3.40 -29.27
N ASP A 398 7.67 -3.85 -30.51
CA ASP A 398 8.35 -5.11 -30.86
C ASP A 398 9.54 -4.76 -31.75
N ALA A 399 10.73 -4.80 -31.15
CA ALA A 399 11.96 -4.35 -31.79
C ALA A 399 12.94 -5.51 -31.93
N ARG A 400 13.61 -5.60 -33.08
CA ARG A 400 14.61 -6.62 -33.41
C ARG A 400 15.85 -5.98 -33.99
N VAL A 401 16.99 -6.58 -33.72
CA VAL A 401 18.27 -6.21 -34.31
C VAL A 401 18.95 -7.46 -34.87
N ASP A 402 19.49 -7.34 -36.08
CA ASP A 402 20.37 -8.36 -36.66
C ASP A 402 21.83 -8.09 -36.23
N PRO A 403 22.43 -9.00 -35.44
CA PRO A 403 23.80 -8.83 -34.93
C PRO A 403 24.87 -8.65 -36.00
N VAL A 404 24.65 -9.21 -37.19
CA VAL A 404 25.63 -9.29 -38.29
C VAL A 404 25.50 -8.07 -39.19
N THR A 405 24.29 -7.78 -39.67
CA THR A 405 24.06 -6.69 -40.63
C THR A 405 23.94 -5.31 -39.97
N GLY A 406 23.59 -5.27 -38.68
CA GLY A 406 23.32 -4.02 -37.96
C GLY A 406 21.97 -3.38 -38.33
N ALA A 407 21.09 -4.11 -39.03
CA ALA A 407 19.75 -3.68 -39.36
C ALA A 407 18.81 -3.80 -38.15
N ILE A 408 17.97 -2.77 -37.94
CA ILE A 408 17.01 -2.71 -36.84
C ILE A 408 15.60 -2.61 -37.42
N ASP A 409 14.69 -3.49 -36.98
CA ASP A 409 13.26 -3.47 -37.32
C ASP A 409 12.44 -3.21 -36.05
N VAL A 410 11.57 -2.20 -36.10
CA VAL A 410 10.73 -1.80 -34.96
C VAL A 410 9.28 -1.70 -35.42
N ARG A 411 8.38 -2.30 -34.66
CA ARG A 411 6.94 -2.09 -34.78
C ARG A 411 6.41 -1.44 -33.53
N THR A 412 5.56 -0.44 -33.70
CA THR A 412 5.00 0.34 -32.61
C THR A 412 3.49 0.38 -32.66
N ALA A 413 2.87 0.60 -31.50
CA ALA A 413 1.48 1.04 -31.41
C ALA A 413 1.37 2.07 -30.28
N ASN A 414 0.67 3.19 -30.54
CA ASN A 414 0.45 4.27 -29.57
C ASN A 414 1.75 4.93 -29.03
N VAL A 415 2.85 4.88 -29.78
CA VAL A 415 4.13 5.53 -29.43
C VAL A 415 4.34 6.75 -30.30
N THR A 416 4.63 7.90 -29.69
CA THR A 416 4.95 9.15 -30.42
C THR A 416 6.44 9.48 -30.40
N ARG A 417 7.20 8.95 -29.44
CA ARG A 417 8.64 9.15 -29.34
C ARG A 417 9.33 7.89 -28.83
N LEU A 418 10.42 7.49 -29.49
CA LEU A 418 11.14 6.25 -29.24
C LEU A 418 12.64 6.53 -29.17
N GLU A 419 13.34 5.94 -28.22
CA GLU A 419 14.79 5.93 -28.13
C GLU A 419 15.30 4.48 -28.13
N LEU A 420 16.34 4.23 -28.92
CA LEU A 420 17.05 2.96 -28.99
C LEU A 420 18.48 3.17 -28.44
N LEU A 421 18.99 2.20 -27.69
CA LEU A 421 20.29 2.28 -27.01
C LEU A 421 21.29 1.29 -27.64
N PRO A 422 22.10 1.71 -28.64
CA PRO A 422 23.03 0.83 -29.35
C PRO A 422 24.00 0.05 -28.46
N ASP A 423 24.49 0.67 -27.37
CA ASP A 423 25.45 0.06 -26.45
C ASP A 423 24.90 -1.16 -25.70
N ARG A 424 23.57 -1.34 -25.71
CA ARG A 424 22.86 -2.46 -25.10
C ARG A 424 22.37 -3.51 -26.12
N MET A 425 22.68 -3.33 -27.40
CA MET A 425 22.33 -4.27 -28.47
C MET A 425 23.46 -5.28 -28.70
N PRO A 426 23.15 -6.50 -29.17
CA PRO A 426 24.15 -7.50 -29.55
C PRO A 426 24.76 -7.21 -30.93
N LEU A 427 25.33 -6.02 -31.12
CA LEU A 427 25.85 -5.57 -32.42
C LEU A 427 27.34 -5.88 -32.59
N GLN A 428 27.70 -6.46 -33.75
CA GLN A 428 29.10 -6.54 -34.20
C GLN A 428 29.52 -5.34 -35.04
N THR A 429 28.55 -4.69 -35.68
CA THR A 429 28.75 -3.49 -36.50
C THR A 429 27.82 -2.36 -36.01
N PRO A 430 28.19 -1.09 -36.16
CA PRO A 430 27.31 0.02 -35.78
C PRO A 430 25.97 -0.04 -36.51
N PRO A 431 24.86 0.44 -35.90
CA PRO A 431 23.57 0.53 -36.57
C PRO A 431 23.68 1.26 -37.90
N ARG A 432 23.12 0.68 -38.96
CA ARG A 432 23.16 1.26 -40.32
C ARG A 432 21.82 1.74 -40.82
N GLU A 433 20.77 1.01 -40.49
CA GLU A 433 19.41 1.25 -40.94
C GLU A 433 18.44 0.92 -39.81
N VAL A 434 17.45 1.79 -39.62
CA VAL A 434 16.34 1.57 -38.71
C VAL A 434 15.06 1.63 -39.54
N THR A 435 14.31 0.54 -39.54
CA THR A 435 12.96 0.49 -40.09
C THR A 435 11.97 0.60 -38.95
N ILE A 436 11.09 1.60 -38.97
CA ILE A 436 10.01 1.77 -37.98
C ILE A 436 8.67 1.70 -38.71
N ASP A 437 7.80 0.80 -38.26
CA ASP A 437 6.47 0.54 -38.85
C ASP A 437 6.52 0.29 -40.36
N GLY A 438 7.55 -0.45 -40.79
CA GLY A 438 7.78 -0.85 -42.18
C GLY A 438 8.36 0.25 -43.08
N ARG A 439 8.77 1.39 -42.51
CA ARG A 439 9.39 2.50 -43.25
C ARG A 439 10.83 2.73 -42.78
N PRO A 440 11.81 2.88 -43.68
CA PRO A 440 13.17 3.25 -43.30
C PRO A 440 13.17 4.68 -42.74
N VAL A 441 13.93 4.89 -41.67
CA VAL A 441 14.14 6.19 -41.04
C VAL A 441 15.62 6.53 -41.12
N GLU A 442 15.94 7.60 -41.82
CA GLU A 442 17.31 8.09 -41.93
C GLU A 442 17.75 8.72 -40.60
N PHE A 443 19.01 8.46 -40.22
CA PHE A 443 19.64 9.09 -39.05
C PHE A 443 21.12 9.37 -39.33
N ALA A 444 21.64 10.47 -38.76
CA ALA A 444 23.04 10.80 -38.92
C ALA A 444 23.97 9.77 -38.23
N PRO A 445 25.10 9.36 -38.84
CA PRO A 445 26.07 8.46 -38.21
C PRO A 445 26.55 8.98 -36.85
N GLY A 446 26.52 8.11 -35.83
CA GLY A 446 26.93 8.44 -34.47
C GLY A 446 25.94 9.32 -33.69
N ALA A 447 24.81 9.70 -34.29
CA ALA A 447 23.75 10.39 -33.58
C ALA A 447 23.04 9.48 -32.58
N ARG A 448 22.34 10.08 -31.63
CA ARG A 448 21.40 9.34 -30.77
C ARG A 448 20.28 8.78 -31.64
N LEU A 449 19.96 7.51 -31.41
CA LEU A 449 18.85 6.83 -32.07
C LEU A 449 17.54 7.18 -31.35
N GLU A 450 17.16 8.45 -31.44
CA GLU A 450 15.89 8.95 -30.94
C GLU A 450 15.03 9.37 -32.13
N PHE A 451 13.76 9.00 -32.11
CA PHE A 451 12.81 9.16 -33.21
C PHE A 451 11.50 9.71 -32.70
N THR A 452 10.85 10.54 -33.51
CA THR A 452 9.52 11.10 -33.23
C THR A 452 8.57 10.75 -34.37
N ASN A 453 7.32 10.48 -34.03
CA ASN A 453 6.23 10.28 -34.97
C ASN A 453 5.51 11.62 -35.19
N ASP A 454 5.35 12.04 -36.44
CA ASP A 454 4.58 13.24 -36.78
C ASP A 454 3.06 12.96 -36.80
N GLU A 455 2.24 14.01 -36.95
CA GLU A 455 0.78 13.87 -36.98
C GLU A 455 0.26 13.05 -38.20
N ALA A 456 1.08 12.87 -39.23
CA ALA A 456 0.79 12.05 -40.40
C ALA A 456 1.26 10.59 -40.25
N GLY A 457 1.82 10.22 -39.08
CA GLY A 457 2.30 8.88 -38.79
C GLY A 457 3.69 8.57 -39.37
N ASN A 458 4.44 9.58 -39.83
CA ASN A 458 5.81 9.38 -40.32
C ASN A 458 6.81 9.46 -39.17
N TRP A 459 7.78 8.54 -39.18
CA TRP A 459 8.89 8.54 -38.24
C TRP A 459 10.05 9.36 -38.78
N LEU A 460 10.59 10.23 -37.93
CA LEU A 460 11.71 11.11 -38.24
C LEU A 460 12.74 11.02 -37.11
N GLN A 461 14.03 11.23 -37.43
CA GLN A 461 15.04 11.43 -36.40
C GLN A 461 14.62 12.62 -35.51
N ALA A 462 14.62 12.42 -34.20
CA ALA A 462 14.22 13.45 -33.27
C ALA A 462 15.29 14.54 -33.20
N GLU A 463 14.85 15.79 -33.29
CA GLU A 463 15.72 16.93 -33.01
C GLU A 463 16.16 16.92 -31.54
N PRO A 464 17.38 17.39 -31.24
CA PRO A 464 17.81 17.62 -29.86
C PRO A 464 16.78 18.48 -29.13
N ALA A 465 16.43 18.08 -27.90
CA ALA A 465 15.45 18.83 -27.12
C ALA A 465 15.85 20.31 -27.06
N PRO A 466 14.91 21.26 -27.32
CA PRO A 466 15.22 22.67 -27.20
C PRO A 466 15.76 22.94 -25.80
N GLY A 467 16.74 23.86 -25.70
CA GLY A 467 17.33 24.26 -24.43
C GLY A 467 16.31 24.92 -23.49
N ARG A 468 16.78 25.74 -22.54
CA ARG A 468 15.92 26.42 -21.54
C ARG A 468 14.74 27.27 -22.10
N SER A 469 14.61 27.42 -23.42
CA SER A 469 13.55 28.17 -24.11
C SER A 469 12.33 27.35 -24.56
N ALA A 470 12.18 26.09 -24.13
CA ALA A 470 11.01 25.29 -24.47
C ALA A 470 9.70 25.91 -23.90
N PRO A 471 8.57 25.86 -24.64
CA PRO A 471 7.29 26.38 -24.14
C PRO A 471 6.84 25.60 -22.89
N PHE A 472 6.29 26.33 -21.92
CA PHE A 472 5.65 25.73 -20.75
C PHE A 472 4.16 25.49 -21.04
N PRO A 473 3.61 24.34 -20.62
CA PRO A 473 4.30 23.20 -20.03
C PRO A 473 5.10 22.38 -21.07
N PRO A 474 6.25 21.79 -20.70
CA PRO A 474 6.92 20.82 -21.57
C PRO A 474 6.04 19.56 -21.72
N PRO A 475 6.20 18.78 -22.81
CA PRO A 475 5.50 17.51 -22.97
C PRO A 475 5.73 16.58 -21.78
N LYS A 476 4.75 15.71 -21.53
CA LYS A 476 4.81 14.67 -20.51
C LYS A 476 6.06 13.81 -20.69
N SER A 477 6.65 13.42 -19.58
CA SER A 477 7.89 12.65 -19.51
C SER A 477 7.79 11.57 -18.44
N ARG A 478 8.78 10.67 -18.38
CA ARG A 478 8.90 9.67 -17.31
C ARG A 478 8.79 10.25 -15.89
N ASP A 479 9.34 11.45 -15.70
CA ASP A 479 9.40 12.09 -14.38
C ASP A 479 8.11 12.87 -14.10
N VAL A 480 7.51 13.49 -15.11
CA VAL A 480 6.31 14.32 -15.00
C VAL A 480 5.30 13.97 -16.11
N GLU A 481 4.35 13.10 -15.82
CA GLU A 481 3.26 12.70 -16.72
C GLU A 481 1.87 12.59 -16.06
N GLY A 482 1.78 12.51 -14.73
CA GLY A 482 0.55 12.14 -14.03
C GLY A 482 0.23 10.64 -14.13
N PRO A 483 -0.75 10.11 -13.36
CA PRO A 483 -1.73 10.83 -12.54
C PRO A 483 -1.18 11.37 -11.22
N VAL A 484 -2.03 12.01 -10.40
CA VAL A 484 -1.66 12.68 -9.13
C VAL A 484 -0.74 11.84 -8.25
N GLU A 485 -0.98 10.53 -8.14
CA GLU A 485 -0.17 9.63 -7.32
C GLU A 485 1.28 9.44 -7.80
N HIS A 486 1.60 9.70 -9.08
CA HIS A 486 2.98 9.67 -9.58
C HIS A 486 3.85 10.74 -8.91
N ALA A 487 3.25 11.81 -8.38
CA ALA A 487 3.97 12.80 -7.58
C ALA A 487 4.55 12.21 -6.28
N LEU A 488 4.01 11.08 -5.80
CA LEU A 488 4.49 10.37 -4.61
C LEU A 488 5.54 9.30 -4.95
N MET A 489 5.76 9.01 -6.25
CA MET A 489 6.74 8.04 -6.75
C MET A 489 8.09 8.66 -7.09
N SER A 490 8.41 9.77 -6.44
CA SER A 490 9.73 10.42 -6.39
C SER A 490 9.73 11.35 -5.18
N SER A 491 10.85 12.02 -4.91
CA SER A 491 10.95 12.88 -3.75
C SER A 491 9.83 13.93 -3.69
N PHE A 492 9.14 14.05 -2.56
CA PHE A 492 8.04 15.00 -2.39
C PHE A 492 8.09 15.72 -1.03
N LEU A 493 7.44 16.88 -1.01
CA LEU A 493 7.27 17.76 0.14
C LEU A 493 5.80 18.14 0.29
N VAL A 494 5.25 17.91 1.49
CA VAL A 494 3.92 18.42 1.87
C VAL A 494 4.06 19.88 2.29
N VAL A 495 3.34 20.76 1.63
CA VAL A 495 3.37 22.21 1.89
C VAL A 495 2.11 22.59 2.67
N GLU A 496 2.30 22.87 3.95
CA GLU A 496 1.22 23.24 4.87
C GLU A 496 0.82 24.71 4.72
N PRO A 497 -0.48 25.03 4.67
CA PRO A 497 -0.96 26.39 4.53
C PRO A 497 -0.79 27.21 5.82
N SER A 498 -0.37 28.48 5.69
CA SER A 498 -0.24 29.43 6.80
C SER A 498 -1.15 30.66 6.72
N GLY A 499 -2.01 30.74 5.70
CA GLY A 499 -2.93 31.86 5.45
C GLY A 499 -4.01 32.08 6.51
N GLN A 500 -4.94 33.00 6.23
CA GLN A 500 -5.99 33.41 7.17
C GLN A 500 -7.41 33.35 6.55
N SER A 501 -7.63 32.38 5.67
CA SER A 501 -8.96 32.04 5.13
C SER A 501 -9.75 31.13 6.09
N PRO A 502 -11.10 31.14 6.08
CA PRO A 502 -11.93 30.16 6.78
C PRO A 502 -11.52 28.70 6.54
N CYS A 503 -10.99 28.39 5.36
CA CYS A 503 -10.56 27.04 4.99
C CYS A 503 -9.19 26.65 5.56
N THR A 504 -8.37 27.60 6.03
CA THR A 504 -6.96 27.33 6.39
C THR A 504 -6.83 26.25 7.45
N GLY A 505 -7.69 26.28 8.48
CA GLY A 505 -7.68 25.28 9.55
C GLY A 505 -7.96 23.86 9.02
N ALA A 506 -8.96 23.72 8.15
CA ALA A 506 -9.34 22.45 7.56
C ALA A 506 -8.29 21.95 6.55
N ALA A 507 -7.72 22.84 5.74
CA ALA A 507 -6.64 22.52 4.82
C ALA A 507 -5.37 22.04 5.54
N ARG A 508 -5.00 22.71 6.64
CA ARG A 508 -3.88 22.28 7.50
C ARG A 508 -4.18 20.94 8.18
N ALA A 509 -5.40 20.75 8.70
CA ALA A 509 -5.81 19.47 9.27
C ALA A 509 -5.74 18.34 8.22
N ALA A 510 -6.15 18.60 6.98
CA ALA A 510 -6.02 17.65 5.88
C ALA A 510 -4.55 17.32 5.55
N ALA A 511 -3.64 18.29 5.57
CA ALA A 511 -2.20 18.02 5.42
C ALA A 511 -1.67 17.12 6.55
N GLY A 512 -2.08 17.39 7.80
CA GLY A 512 -1.73 16.56 8.96
C GLY A 512 -2.30 15.14 8.87
N VAL A 513 -3.54 14.98 8.39
CA VAL A 513 -4.16 13.66 8.14
C VAL A 513 -3.39 12.91 7.05
N PHE A 514 -2.99 13.57 5.97
CA PHE A 514 -2.15 12.96 4.93
C PHE A 514 -0.83 12.46 5.50
N ALA A 515 -0.13 13.30 6.27
CA ALA A 515 1.12 12.92 6.92
C ALA A 515 0.95 11.78 7.93
N GLY A 516 -0.17 11.77 8.66
CA GLY A 516 -0.55 10.69 9.57
C GLY A 516 -0.74 9.35 8.85
N ILE A 517 -1.53 9.35 7.77
CA ILE A 517 -1.78 8.16 6.94
C ILE A 517 -0.47 7.66 6.33
N TRP A 518 0.35 8.55 5.77
CA TRP A 518 1.65 8.19 5.20
C TRP A 518 2.53 7.49 6.24
N ARG A 519 2.66 8.09 7.43
CA ARG A 519 3.43 7.51 8.54
C ARG A 519 2.93 6.14 8.97
N GLU A 520 1.61 6.00 9.11
CA GLU A 520 0.99 4.75 9.53
C GLU A 520 1.19 3.63 8.51
N ARG A 521 1.02 3.93 7.21
CA ARG A 521 1.10 2.93 6.15
C ARG A 521 2.53 2.59 5.75
N PHE A 522 3.45 3.55 5.85
CA PHE A 522 4.77 3.49 5.22
C PHE A 522 5.94 3.59 6.19
N ALA A 523 5.67 3.43 7.49
CA ALA A 523 6.67 3.31 8.56
C ALA A 523 7.64 4.51 8.67
N GLY A 524 7.18 5.72 8.36
CA GLY A 524 7.93 6.97 8.56
C GLY A 524 7.17 8.19 8.08
N PRO A 525 7.34 9.38 8.69
CA PRO A 525 6.61 10.59 8.28
C PRO A 525 7.10 11.11 6.92
N PRO A 526 6.24 11.78 6.14
CA PRO A 526 6.69 12.53 4.97
C PRO A 526 7.43 13.80 5.39
N ARG A 527 8.14 14.42 4.44
CA ARG A 527 8.65 15.78 4.62
C ARG A 527 7.47 16.74 4.63
N VAL A 528 7.45 17.63 5.62
CA VAL A 528 6.42 18.66 5.78
C VAL A 528 7.09 20.00 6.05
N ARG A 529 6.62 21.04 5.39
CA ARG A 529 7.10 22.41 5.61
C ARG A 529 5.95 23.40 5.46
N ARG A 530 5.98 24.52 6.19
CA ARG A 530 5.02 25.59 5.95
C ARG A 530 5.30 26.26 4.61
N ASP A 531 4.24 26.68 3.94
CA ASP A 531 4.28 27.44 2.68
C ASP A 531 5.26 28.64 2.66
N THR A 532 5.39 29.35 3.79
CA THR A 532 6.26 30.51 3.98
C THR A 532 7.73 30.15 4.22
N GLU A 533 8.03 28.87 4.46
CA GLU A 533 9.38 28.36 4.74
C GLU A 533 9.98 27.60 3.54
N VAL A 534 9.21 27.39 2.46
CA VAL A 534 9.68 26.70 1.24
C VAL A 534 10.81 27.49 0.60
N VAL A 535 11.95 26.82 0.37
CA VAL A 535 13.15 27.43 -0.23
C VAL A 535 13.44 26.90 -1.64
N ALA A 536 14.36 27.54 -2.35
CA ALA A 536 14.74 27.14 -3.71
C ALA A 536 15.20 25.67 -3.82
N ALA A 537 15.90 25.14 -2.82
CA ALA A 537 16.31 23.74 -2.80
C ALA A 537 15.10 22.78 -2.81
N ASP A 538 14.03 23.10 -2.06
CA ASP A 538 12.82 22.27 -2.05
C ASP A 538 12.17 22.19 -3.45
N ILE A 539 12.19 23.30 -4.21
CA ILE A 539 11.64 23.38 -5.57
C ILE A 539 12.46 22.55 -6.56
N VAL A 540 13.78 22.49 -6.37
CA VAL A 540 14.69 21.68 -7.19
C VAL A 540 14.50 20.19 -6.88
N ASP A 541 14.48 19.85 -5.61
CA ASP A 541 14.63 18.48 -5.15
C ASP A 541 13.31 17.72 -5.09
N HIS A 542 12.18 18.41 -4.87
CA HIS A 542 10.91 17.77 -4.51
C HIS A 542 9.73 18.15 -5.41
N ASN A 543 8.81 17.20 -5.58
CA ASN A 543 7.44 17.48 -5.95
C ASN A 543 6.73 18.19 -4.79
N LEU A 544 5.90 19.19 -5.08
CA LEU A 544 5.26 20.00 -4.04
C LEU A 544 3.77 19.64 -3.95
N ILE A 545 3.34 19.12 -2.79
CA ILE A 545 1.93 18.80 -2.51
C ILE A 545 1.34 19.93 -1.69
N LEU A 546 0.63 20.84 -2.37
CA LEU A 546 0.07 22.05 -1.80
C LEU A 546 -1.34 21.77 -1.25
N PHE A 547 -1.51 21.92 0.07
CA PHE A 547 -2.83 21.95 0.69
C PHE A 547 -3.30 23.40 0.78
N GLY A 548 -4.50 23.67 0.26
CA GLY A 548 -5.07 25.01 0.19
C GLY A 548 -4.87 25.70 -1.16
N GLY A 549 -5.81 26.58 -1.53
CA GLY A 549 -5.67 27.49 -2.66
C GLY A 549 -4.84 28.72 -2.28
N PRO A 550 -4.76 29.74 -3.16
CA PRO A 550 -3.97 30.96 -2.92
C PRO A 550 -4.34 31.74 -1.65
N ALA A 551 -5.58 31.60 -1.16
CA ALA A 551 -6.04 32.26 0.06
C ALA A 551 -5.55 31.57 1.35
N GLU A 552 -5.29 30.25 1.30
CA GLU A 552 -4.78 29.48 2.44
C GLU A 552 -3.26 29.27 2.36
N ASN A 553 -2.72 29.11 1.16
CA ASN A 553 -1.34 28.68 0.90
C ASN A 553 -0.56 29.76 0.12
N ALA A 554 0.38 30.42 0.79
CA ALA A 554 1.17 31.51 0.21
C ALA A 554 2.01 31.06 -1.00
N PHE A 555 2.49 29.80 -0.99
CA PHE A 555 3.24 29.24 -2.11
C PHE A 555 2.35 29.01 -3.32
N ALA A 556 1.09 28.62 -3.13
CA ALA A 556 0.15 28.43 -4.23
C ALA A 556 -0.01 29.70 -5.09
N THR A 557 0.07 30.90 -4.49
CA THR A 557 0.04 32.19 -5.21
C THR A 557 1.16 32.31 -6.26
N GLN A 558 2.31 31.68 -6.05
CA GLN A 558 3.45 31.76 -6.96
C GLN A 558 3.27 30.90 -8.22
N VAL A 559 2.45 29.86 -8.15
CA VAL A 559 2.33 28.86 -9.23
C VAL A 559 0.95 28.88 -9.89
N ILE A 560 -0.12 29.23 -9.17
CA ILE A 560 -1.52 29.06 -9.61
C ILE A 560 -1.82 29.73 -10.96
N GLY A 561 -1.17 30.87 -11.26
CA GLY A 561 -1.37 31.59 -12.52
C GLY A 561 -0.90 30.83 -13.78
N ALA A 562 -0.07 29.81 -13.61
CA ALA A 562 0.38 28.93 -14.69
C ALA A 562 -0.38 27.58 -14.72
N LEU A 563 -1.21 27.30 -13.72
CA LEU A 563 -2.02 26.09 -13.65
C LEU A 563 -3.37 26.32 -14.34
N PRO A 564 -3.99 25.30 -14.96
CA PRO A 564 -5.27 25.45 -15.66
C PRO A 564 -6.48 25.50 -14.71
N VAL A 565 -6.31 26.04 -13.49
CA VAL A 565 -7.34 26.06 -12.44
C VAL A 565 -7.40 27.39 -11.70
N THR A 566 -8.60 27.80 -11.28
CA THR A 566 -8.83 28.94 -10.39
C THR A 566 -9.77 28.51 -9.27
N ILE A 567 -9.44 28.89 -8.04
CA ILE A 567 -10.24 28.63 -6.84
C ILE A 567 -11.02 29.90 -6.52
N GLY A 568 -12.33 29.87 -6.73
CA GLY A 568 -13.25 30.93 -6.32
C GLY A 568 -13.72 30.76 -4.88
N PRO A 569 -14.58 31.67 -4.38
CA PRO A 569 -15.13 31.58 -3.02
C PRO A 569 -16.10 30.40 -2.85
N ASP A 570 -16.83 30.02 -3.90
CA ASP A 570 -17.88 28.98 -3.88
C ASP A 570 -17.86 28.07 -5.12
N SER A 571 -16.80 28.18 -5.93
CA SER A 571 -16.68 27.48 -7.20
C SER A 571 -15.23 27.16 -7.56
N ILE A 572 -15.06 26.14 -8.38
CA ILE A 572 -13.78 25.76 -9.01
C ILE A 572 -13.90 26.00 -10.50
N THR A 573 -12.96 26.76 -11.08
CA THR A 573 -12.88 26.90 -12.55
C THR A 573 -11.69 26.09 -13.06
N LEU A 574 -11.94 25.12 -13.95
CA LEU A 574 -10.92 24.24 -14.54
C LEU A 574 -11.02 24.31 -16.07
N GLY A 575 -9.93 24.71 -16.73
CA GLY A 575 -9.89 24.79 -18.20
C GLY A 575 -10.94 25.73 -18.81
N GLY A 576 -11.33 26.78 -18.09
CA GLY A 576 -12.38 27.72 -18.50
C GLY A 576 -13.81 27.32 -18.12
N THR A 577 -14.04 26.11 -17.62
CA THR A 577 -15.36 25.66 -17.14
C THR A 577 -15.49 25.88 -15.63
N THR A 578 -16.55 26.55 -15.19
CA THR A 578 -16.83 26.79 -13.76
C THR A 578 -17.79 25.76 -13.19
N TYR A 579 -17.39 25.14 -12.10
CA TYR A 579 -18.14 24.18 -11.30
C TYR A 579 -18.51 24.82 -9.97
N ALA A 580 -19.77 25.24 -9.82
CA ALA A 580 -20.30 25.85 -8.61
C ALA A 580 -21.04 24.82 -7.75
N GLY A 581 -20.97 24.95 -6.44
CA GLY A 581 -21.71 24.08 -5.52
C GLY A 581 -21.18 24.13 -4.08
N PRO A 582 -22.00 23.70 -3.11
CA PRO A 582 -21.52 23.58 -1.74
C PRO A 582 -20.36 22.57 -1.68
N ASN A 583 -19.34 22.93 -0.92
CA ASN A 583 -18.20 22.06 -0.61
C ASN A 583 -17.45 21.56 -1.85
N ALA A 584 -17.44 22.38 -2.91
CA ALA A 584 -16.68 22.11 -4.12
C ALA A 584 -15.17 22.09 -3.81
N GLY A 585 -14.44 21.19 -4.44
CA GLY A 585 -12.99 21.17 -4.33
C GLY A 585 -12.31 20.53 -5.53
N VAL A 586 -10.99 20.58 -5.53
CA VAL A 586 -10.16 20.10 -6.63
C VAL A 586 -8.93 19.35 -6.13
N LYS A 587 -8.59 18.29 -6.86
CA LYS A 587 -7.25 17.71 -6.87
C LYS A 587 -6.70 17.82 -8.29
N LEU A 588 -5.49 18.34 -8.43
CA LEU A 588 -4.83 18.55 -9.73
C LEU A 588 -3.34 18.28 -9.59
N CYS A 589 -2.73 17.53 -10.51
CA CYS A 589 -1.29 17.54 -10.72
C CYS A 589 -0.93 18.22 -12.04
N TYR A 590 0.19 18.96 -12.03
CA TYR A 590 0.70 19.69 -13.18
C TYR A 590 2.23 19.85 -13.08
N PRO A 591 2.96 20.10 -14.19
CA PRO A 591 4.36 20.49 -14.10
C PRO A 591 4.51 21.76 -13.24
N ASN A 592 5.52 21.78 -12.38
CA ASN A 592 5.81 22.95 -11.57
C ASN A 592 6.38 24.06 -12.48
N PRO A 593 5.75 25.25 -12.58
CA PRO A 593 6.26 26.34 -13.42
C PRO A 593 7.64 26.86 -12.97
N LEU A 594 8.02 26.62 -11.71
CA LEU A 594 9.34 26.98 -11.19
C LEU A 594 10.41 25.88 -11.43
N ASN A 595 9.98 24.65 -11.70
CA ASN A 595 10.84 23.53 -12.09
C ASN A 595 10.04 22.47 -12.87
N PRO A 596 9.96 22.56 -14.21
CA PRO A 596 9.10 21.68 -15.00
C PRO A 596 9.45 20.18 -14.98
N ARG A 597 10.54 19.79 -14.31
CA ARG A 597 10.91 18.38 -14.04
C ARG A 597 10.31 17.82 -12.75
N ARG A 598 9.51 18.61 -12.03
CA ARG A 598 8.81 18.25 -10.80
C ARG A 598 7.32 18.56 -10.91
N TYR A 599 6.51 17.90 -10.10
CA TYR A 599 5.09 18.19 -9.99
C TYR A 599 4.81 19.32 -9.00
N VAL A 600 3.76 20.09 -9.28
CA VAL A 600 2.90 20.66 -8.25
C VAL A 600 1.62 19.84 -8.21
N VAL A 601 1.20 19.43 -7.02
CA VAL A 601 -0.13 18.87 -6.74
C VAL A 601 -0.91 19.87 -5.91
N LEU A 602 -2.07 20.30 -6.40
CA LEU A 602 -2.98 21.19 -5.67
C LEU A 602 -4.11 20.36 -5.06
N VAL A 603 -4.30 20.49 -3.75
CA VAL A 603 -5.40 19.90 -2.98
C VAL A 603 -6.15 21.04 -2.30
N ALA A 604 -7.24 21.51 -2.91
CA ALA A 604 -7.96 22.71 -2.48
C ALA A 604 -9.48 22.49 -2.42
N GLY A 605 -10.15 23.29 -1.59
CA GLY A 605 -11.60 23.26 -1.39
C GLY A 605 -12.12 24.66 -1.09
N THR A 606 -13.39 24.92 -1.44
CA THR A 606 -14.04 26.22 -1.30
C THR A 606 -14.58 26.48 0.11
N THR A 607 -14.77 25.41 0.90
CA THR A 607 -15.25 25.46 2.29
C THR A 607 -14.39 24.57 3.21
N PRO A 608 -14.44 24.76 4.55
CA PRO A 608 -13.82 23.84 5.49
C PRO A 608 -14.26 22.37 5.29
N GLU A 609 -15.55 22.16 5.04
CA GLU A 609 -16.17 20.86 4.84
C GLU A 609 -15.60 20.11 3.63
N SER A 610 -15.21 20.84 2.57
CA SER A 610 -14.60 20.30 1.34
C SER A 610 -13.37 19.41 1.62
N TYR A 611 -12.63 19.71 2.70
CA TYR A 611 -11.42 19.00 3.11
C TYR A 611 -11.70 17.70 3.88
N THR A 612 -12.95 17.46 4.28
CA THR A 612 -13.34 16.23 4.98
C THR A 612 -13.06 15.01 4.10
N ASP A 613 -12.25 14.09 4.63
CA ASP A 613 -11.83 12.84 3.98
C ASP A 613 -11.13 13.04 2.62
N ILE A 614 -10.67 14.27 2.29
CA ILE A 614 -10.08 14.61 0.99
C ILE A 614 -8.88 13.72 0.61
N ASN A 615 -8.18 13.15 1.59
CA ASN A 615 -7.04 12.26 1.36
C ASN A 615 -7.43 10.83 0.99
N VAL A 616 -8.64 10.39 1.32
CA VAL A 616 -9.05 8.97 1.26
C VAL A 616 -10.31 8.75 0.42
N ARG A 617 -11.15 9.78 0.25
CA ARG A 617 -12.46 9.67 -0.42
C ARG A 617 -12.42 9.42 -1.93
N PHE A 618 -11.27 9.56 -2.58
CA PHE A 618 -11.10 9.41 -4.03
C PHE A 618 -10.37 8.12 -4.43
N GLY A 619 -10.15 7.23 -3.46
CA GLY A 619 -9.35 6.03 -3.60
C GLY A 619 -9.82 5.04 -4.68
N ASN A 620 -9.14 3.91 -4.78
CA ASN A 620 -9.38 2.95 -5.85
C ASN A 620 -10.78 2.31 -5.78
N TRP A 621 -11.62 2.60 -6.77
CA TRP A 621 -12.93 1.99 -6.99
C TRP A 621 -12.96 0.49 -7.31
N PHE A 622 -11.81 -0.13 -7.55
CA PHE A 622 -11.70 -1.57 -7.72
C PHE A 622 -11.45 -2.32 -6.39
N ASP A 623 -11.46 -1.64 -5.23
CA ASP A 623 -11.47 -2.26 -3.88
C ASP A 623 -10.46 -3.40 -3.70
N TRP A 624 -9.21 -3.09 -3.98
CA TRP A 624 -8.11 -4.03 -3.83
C TRP A 624 -7.19 -3.54 -2.71
N ILE A 625 -7.03 -4.39 -1.70
CA ILE A 625 -6.36 -4.17 -0.39
C ILE A 625 -5.17 -3.19 -0.41
N PRO A 626 -4.24 -3.26 -1.39
CA PRO A 626 -3.08 -2.37 -1.41
C PRO A 626 -3.36 -0.94 -1.91
N TYR A 627 -4.51 -0.65 -2.53
CA TYR A 627 -4.73 0.54 -3.38
C TYR A 627 -5.81 1.51 -2.93
N ASP A 628 -6.39 1.34 -1.74
CA ASP A 628 -7.59 2.05 -1.27
C ASP A 628 -7.51 3.59 -1.23
N ALA A 629 -6.35 4.23 -1.51
CA ALA A 629 -6.18 5.68 -1.48
C ALA A 629 -5.56 6.28 -2.77
N ARG A 630 -5.61 5.55 -3.90
CA ARG A 630 -5.04 6.00 -5.18
C ARG A 630 -5.84 7.13 -5.82
N SER A 631 -5.14 8.12 -6.38
CA SER A 631 -5.71 9.22 -7.16
C SER A 631 -5.26 9.02 -8.61
N HIS A 632 -6.05 8.21 -9.33
CA HIS A 632 -5.72 7.66 -10.64
C HIS A 632 -6.07 8.62 -11.80
N PHE A 633 -6.09 9.93 -11.56
CA PHE A 633 -6.44 10.97 -12.53
C PHE A 633 -5.41 12.12 -12.43
N ASP A 634 -5.31 12.93 -13.48
CA ASP A 634 -4.48 14.15 -13.43
C ASP A 634 -5.23 15.28 -12.71
N TYR A 635 -6.55 15.36 -12.93
CA TYR A 635 -7.42 16.34 -12.31
C TYR A 635 -8.78 15.74 -11.95
N ALA A 636 -9.37 16.25 -10.87
CA ALA A 636 -10.75 16.00 -10.51
C ALA A 636 -11.35 17.16 -9.72
N VAL A 637 -12.57 17.55 -10.07
CA VAL A 637 -13.42 18.48 -9.32
C VAL A 637 -14.55 17.68 -8.68
N PHE A 638 -14.81 17.97 -7.42
CA PHE A 638 -15.66 17.13 -6.57
C PHE A 638 -16.56 17.96 -5.66
N ASP A 639 -17.54 17.30 -5.06
CA ASP A 639 -18.44 17.86 -4.04
C ASP A 639 -18.85 16.78 -3.01
N ASP A 640 -19.91 17.02 -2.24
CA ASP A 640 -20.41 16.10 -1.22
C ASP A 640 -21.03 14.81 -1.77
N ARG A 641 -21.40 14.82 -3.06
CA ARG A 641 -21.93 13.63 -3.75
C ARG A 641 -20.85 12.81 -4.42
N THR A 642 -19.59 13.24 -4.37
CA THR A 642 -18.48 12.45 -4.91
C THR A 642 -18.12 11.29 -3.98
N VAL A 643 -18.06 10.09 -4.56
CA VAL A 643 -17.76 8.83 -3.90
C VAL A 643 -16.62 8.11 -4.64
N GLY A 644 -15.61 7.66 -3.92
CA GLY A 644 -14.41 7.05 -4.51
C GLY A 644 -14.69 5.80 -5.34
N ARG A 645 -15.70 4.99 -4.97
CA ARG A 645 -16.10 3.78 -5.72
C ARG A 645 -16.86 4.05 -7.03
N ALA A 646 -17.26 5.29 -7.26
CA ALA A 646 -18.10 5.69 -8.37
C ALA A 646 -17.64 7.04 -8.91
N PRO A 647 -16.54 7.13 -9.67
CA PRO A 647 -16.06 8.37 -10.27
C PRO A 647 -17.04 8.98 -11.28
N GLU A 648 -18.06 8.25 -11.71
CA GLU A 648 -19.24 8.82 -12.37
C GLU A 648 -19.93 9.89 -11.50
N THR A 649 -19.61 9.94 -10.20
CA THR A 649 -20.15 10.92 -9.23
C THR A 649 -19.26 12.14 -9.03
N PHE A 650 -18.08 12.24 -9.67
CA PHE A 650 -17.33 13.51 -9.70
C PHE A 650 -18.16 14.59 -10.41
N LEU A 651 -17.81 15.86 -10.19
CA LEU A 651 -18.31 16.93 -11.06
C LEU A 651 -17.64 16.82 -12.43
N VAL A 652 -16.31 16.67 -12.42
CA VAL A 652 -15.50 16.27 -13.59
C VAL A 652 -14.23 15.59 -13.10
N TRP A 653 -13.68 14.66 -13.89
CA TRP A 653 -12.33 14.14 -13.69
C TRP A 653 -11.69 13.78 -15.03
N GLY A 654 -10.37 13.61 -15.07
CA GLY A 654 -9.73 13.25 -16.33
C GLY A 654 -8.21 13.30 -16.33
N PHE A 655 -7.68 13.21 -17.54
CA PHE A 655 -6.26 13.24 -17.85
C PHE A 655 -5.97 14.32 -18.88
N PHE A 656 -4.78 14.89 -18.82
CA PHE A 656 -4.27 15.72 -19.89
C PHE A 656 -3.61 14.87 -20.98
N GLY A 657 -3.63 15.38 -22.21
CA GLY A 657 -2.87 14.83 -23.34
C GLY A 657 -1.35 14.93 -23.15
N GLU A 658 -0.59 14.48 -24.14
CA GLU A 658 0.88 14.45 -24.09
C GLU A 658 1.51 15.85 -23.87
N LYS A 659 0.89 16.93 -24.37
CA LYS A 659 1.35 18.31 -24.22
C LYS A 659 0.62 19.05 -23.08
N TRP A 660 0.05 18.31 -22.12
CA TRP A 660 -0.74 18.86 -21.00
C TRP A 660 -2.00 19.65 -21.40
N GLN A 661 -2.49 19.45 -22.61
CA GLN A 661 -3.71 20.03 -23.11
C GLN A 661 -4.95 19.27 -22.61
N PHE A 662 -6.08 19.98 -22.50
CA PHE A 662 -7.38 19.33 -22.34
C PHE A 662 -7.72 18.56 -23.62
N ASP A 663 -8.31 17.38 -23.44
CA ASP A 663 -8.79 16.50 -24.50
C ASP A 663 -10.15 15.97 -24.07
N ASP A 664 -11.18 16.21 -24.88
CA ASP A 664 -12.55 15.78 -24.60
C ASP A 664 -12.66 14.25 -24.45
N ALA A 665 -11.80 13.48 -25.13
CA ALA A 665 -11.77 12.03 -25.02
C ALA A 665 -11.10 11.53 -23.72
N LEU A 666 -10.47 12.41 -22.96
CA LEU A 666 -9.83 12.15 -21.67
C LEU A 666 -10.51 12.92 -20.52
N ARG A 667 -11.62 13.60 -20.80
CA ARG A 667 -12.43 14.37 -19.85
C ARG A 667 -13.74 13.63 -19.58
N PHE A 668 -14.01 13.33 -18.32
CA PHE A 668 -15.16 12.57 -17.87
C PHE A 668 -16.03 13.44 -16.95
N GLU A 669 -17.14 13.94 -17.47
CA GLU A 669 -18.13 14.68 -16.69
C GLU A 669 -18.94 13.74 -15.77
N GLY A 670 -19.47 14.29 -14.69
CA GLY A 670 -20.37 13.58 -13.79
C GLY A 670 -21.61 13.05 -14.51
N VAL A 671 -21.99 11.81 -14.22
CA VAL A 671 -23.21 11.18 -14.77
C VAL A 671 -24.36 11.46 -13.80
N GLU A 672 -25.35 12.23 -14.25
CA GLU A 672 -26.41 12.72 -13.36
C GLU A 672 -27.21 11.60 -12.67
N SER A 673 -27.52 10.52 -13.40
CA SER A 673 -28.21 9.35 -12.84
C SER A 673 -27.40 8.62 -11.75
N TRP A 674 -26.08 8.76 -11.74
CA TRP A 674 -25.22 8.26 -10.68
C TRP A 674 -25.19 9.20 -9.50
N ARG A 675 -25.02 10.50 -9.76
CA ARG A 675 -25.00 11.54 -8.73
C ARG A 675 -26.33 11.60 -7.96
N HIS A 676 -27.46 11.38 -8.61
CA HIS A 676 -28.78 11.33 -7.97
C HIS A 676 -28.98 10.16 -7.00
N ARG A 677 -28.23 9.06 -7.16
CA ARG A 677 -28.33 7.89 -6.28
C ARG A 677 -27.51 8.04 -4.99
N VAL A 678 -26.60 9.01 -4.95
CA VAL A 678 -25.71 9.23 -3.82
C VAL A 678 -26.32 10.19 -2.81
N ARG A 679 -26.33 9.77 -1.54
CA ARG A 679 -26.60 10.67 -0.42
C ARG A 679 -25.41 11.63 -0.22
N PRO A 680 -25.63 12.95 -0.12
CA PRO A 680 -24.57 13.90 0.20
C PRO A 680 -23.85 13.52 1.49
N ARG A 681 -22.55 13.78 1.55
CA ARG A 681 -21.73 13.57 2.75
C ARG A 681 -22.27 14.43 3.89
N VAL A 682 -22.20 13.88 5.09
CA VAL A 682 -22.45 14.62 6.33
C VAL A 682 -21.13 14.90 7.02
N HIS A 683 -20.90 16.15 7.35
CA HIS A 683 -19.70 16.60 8.05
C HIS A 683 -19.98 16.62 9.56
N PRO A 684 -19.11 16.00 10.39
CA PRO A 684 -19.30 16.02 11.83
C PRO A 684 -19.17 17.44 12.37
N ALA A 685 -19.97 17.79 13.38
CA ALA A 685 -19.74 19.00 14.15
C ALA A 685 -18.45 18.85 14.99
N ASP A 686 -17.78 19.96 15.29
CA ASP A 686 -16.68 19.96 16.26
C ASP A 686 -17.13 19.25 17.54
N ALA A 687 -16.37 18.24 17.98
CA ALA A 687 -16.70 17.48 19.20
C ALA A 687 -16.79 18.41 20.43
N ALA A 688 -16.05 19.52 20.46
CA ALA A 688 -16.18 20.55 21.49
C ALA A 688 -17.56 21.24 21.45
N LYS A 689 -18.09 21.56 20.26
CA LYS A 689 -19.45 22.13 20.11
C LYS A 689 -20.56 21.12 20.40
N ALA A 690 -20.34 19.84 20.09
CA ALA A 690 -21.28 18.77 20.41
C ALA A 690 -21.29 18.40 21.90
N ALA A 691 -20.16 18.58 22.60
CA ALA A 691 -20.04 18.42 24.04
C ALA A 691 -20.51 19.64 24.83
N ASP A 692 -20.38 20.86 24.27
CA ASP A 692 -20.90 22.12 24.84
C ASP A 692 -22.42 22.25 24.73
N ALA A 693 -23.07 21.47 23.86
CA ALA A 693 -24.50 21.25 23.99
C ALA A 693 -24.74 20.41 25.26
N THR A 694 -25.06 21.08 26.35
CA THR A 694 -25.50 20.56 27.67
C THR A 694 -26.79 19.71 27.62
N GLY A 695 -27.00 18.95 26.54
CA GLY A 695 -28.25 18.30 26.20
C GLY A 695 -28.44 16.99 26.94
N THR A 696 -29.56 16.88 27.64
CA THR A 696 -30.12 15.67 28.24
C THR A 696 -30.50 14.56 27.21
N GLY A 697 -30.21 14.76 25.92
CA GLY A 697 -30.53 13.82 24.83
C GLY A 697 -29.37 12.90 24.42
N PRO A 698 -29.64 11.92 23.55
CA PRO A 698 -28.63 10.97 23.06
C PRO A 698 -27.58 11.65 22.18
N LEU A 699 -26.31 11.32 22.41
CA LEU A 699 -25.18 11.73 21.58
C LEU A 699 -25.06 10.79 20.37
N ARG A 700 -25.37 11.29 19.18
CA ARG A 700 -25.33 10.50 17.93
C ARG A 700 -23.91 10.41 17.39
N LEU A 701 -23.44 9.20 17.11
CA LEU A 701 -22.04 8.98 16.72
C LEU A 701 -21.75 9.37 15.26
N ASP A 702 -22.76 9.43 14.40
CA ASP A 702 -22.63 9.91 13.01
C ASP A 702 -22.42 11.43 12.89
N SER A 703 -22.70 12.19 13.95
CA SER A 703 -22.66 13.66 13.94
C SER A 703 -21.47 14.26 14.69
N VAL A 704 -20.56 13.44 15.22
CA VAL A 704 -19.43 13.88 16.06
C VAL A 704 -18.08 13.49 15.47
N ALA A 705 -17.06 14.28 15.80
CA ALA A 705 -15.68 13.97 15.41
C ALA A 705 -15.18 12.68 16.10
N VAL A 706 -14.35 11.93 15.39
CA VAL A 706 -13.70 10.72 15.92
C VAL A 706 -12.55 11.12 16.83
N ALA A 707 -12.39 10.40 17.95
CA ALA A 707 -11.26 10.56 18.87
C ALA A 707 -10.02 9.76 18.42
N GLY A 708 -10.25 8.71 17.64
CA GLY A 708 -9.23 7.86 17.05
C GLY A 708 -9.88 6.85 16.12
N GLN A 709 -9.14 6.34 15.15
CA GLN A 709 -9.61 5.28 14.28
C GLN A 709 -8.41 4.49 13.75
N TRP A 710 -8.65 3.22 13.49
CA TRP A 710 -7.75 2.36 12.73
C TRP A 710 -8.60 1.64 11.70
N LEU A 711 -8.39 1.92 10.42
CA LEU A 711 -9.16 1.33 9.34
C LEU A 711 -8.20 0.59 8.42
N GLY A 712 -8.31 -0.73 8.41
CA GLY A 712 -7.52 -1.60 7.55
C GLY A 712 -7.85 -1.43 6.06
N LYS A 713 -9.06 -0.91 5.75
CA LYS A 713 -9.52 -0.57 4.41
C LYS A 713 -10.39 0.68 4.40
N GLU A 714 -10.36 1.39 3.27
CA GLU A 714 -11.18 2.56 2.98
C GLU A 714 -11.17 3.63 4.11
N TYR A 715 -12.31 4.29 4.31
CA TYR A 715 -12.48 5.38 5.26
C TYR A 715 -13.83 5.26 5.98
N LEU A 716 -14.09 6.10 6.98
CA LEU A 716 -15.34 6.07 7.72
C LEU A 716 -16.46 6.74 6.92
N GLU A 717 -17.49 5.99 6.55
CA GLU A 717 -18.71 6.55 5.97
C GLU A 717 -19.77 6.84 7.05
N ARG A 718 -20.52 7.92 6.85
CA ARG A 718 -21.56 8.41 7.75
C ARG A 718 -22.87 8.49 6.99
N ASN A 719 -23.92 7.85 7.52
CA ASN A 719 -25.29 7.88 6.99
C ASN A 719 -25.46 7.33 5.55
N ARG A 720 -24.42 6.66 5.04
CA ARG A 720 -24.37 6.04 3.71
C ARG A 720 -23.33 4.92 3.65
N LEU A 721 -23.41 4.10 2.61
CA LEU A 721 -22.41 3.09 2.25
C LEU A 721 -21.32 3.68 1.35
N PHE A 722 -20.30 2.87 1.04
CA PHE A 722 -19.13 3.26 0.24
C PHE A 722 -19.40 3.53 -1.24
N ASP A 723 -20.57 3.17 -1.74
CA ASP A 723 -21.08 3.52 -3.07
C ASP A 723 -22.04 4.73 -3.02
N GLY A 724 -22.22 5.32 -1.84
CA GLY A 724 -23.13 6.44 -1.59
C GLY A 724 -24.58 6.05 -1.32
N ALA A 725 -24.92 4.76 -1.36
CA ALA A 725 -26.28 4.26 -1.10
C ALA A 725 -26.69 4.41 0.38
N PRO A 726 -28.00 4.31 0.70
CA PRO A 726 -28.48 4.25 2.07
C PRO A 726 -27.84 3.11 2.89
N LEU A 727 -27.80 3.27 4.22
CA LEU A 727 -27.42 2.18 5.12
C LEU A 727 -28.54 1.13 5.14
N VAL A 728 -28.30 -0.05 4.59
CA VAL A 728 -29.29 -1.14 4.55
C VAL A 728 -28.76 -2.37 5.27
N LEU A 729 -29.56 -2.93 6.18
CA LEU A 729 -29.30 -4.22 6.84
C LEU A 729 -30.49 -5.16 6.64
N THR A 730 -30.28 -6.22 5.85
CA THR A 730 -31.29 -7.26 5.58
C THR A 730 -32.64 -6.68 5.15
N GLY A 731 -32.59 -5.70 4.22
CA GLY A 731 -33.77 -5.00 3.68
C GLY A 731 -34.26 -3.81 4.52
N ASN A 732 -33.76 -3.61 5.74
CA ASN A 732 -34.12 -2.45 6.56
C ASN A 732 -33.19 -1.27 6.23
N GLU A 733 -33.76 -0.17 5.75
CA GLU A 733 -33.04 1.07 5.49
C GLU A 733 -32.96 1.95 6.75
N TYR A 734 -31.80 2.55 6.97
CA TYR A 734 -31.53 3.45 8.09
C TYR A 734 -31.07 4.81 7.58
N GLU A 735 -31.66 5.87 8.14
CA GLU A 735 -31.27 7.24 7.84
C GLU A 735 -29.93 7.63 8.47
N ARG A 736 -29.58 7.02 9.61
CA ARG A 736 -28.38 7.36 10.36
C ARG A 736 -27.55 6.16 10.80
N GLY A 737 -26.24 6.36 10.86
CA GLY A 737 -25.28 5.38 11.34
C GLY A 737 -23.89 5.56 10.74
N LEU A 738 -23.05 4.57 11.01
CA LEU A 738 -21.67 4.51 10.53
C LEU A 738 -21.46 3.26 9.68
N ALA A 739 -20.62 3.34 8.67
CA ALA A 739 -20.16 2.21 7.88
C ALA A 739 -18.63 2.21 7.76
N PHE A 740 -18.01 1.07 8.01
CA PHE A 740 -16.59 0.83 7.76
C PHE A 740 -16.31 -0.66 7.50
N ARG A 741 -15.21 -1.00 6.85
CA ARG A 741 -14.84 -2.41 6.58
C ARG A 741 -13.99 -3.01 7.71
N TRP A 742 -14.13 -4.32 7.95
CA TRP A 742 -13.13 -5.04 8.75
C TRP A 742 -11.87 -5.32 7.89
N PRO A 743 -10.66 -5.34 8.49
CA PRO A 743 -10.43 -5.02 9.87
C PRO A 743 -10.42 -3.53 10.20
N GLY A 744 -11.15 -3.13 11.24
CA GLY A 744 -11.25 -1.72 11.62
C GLY A 744 -11.88 -1.46 12.98
N SER A 745 -11.54 -0.30 13.54
CA SER A 745 -12.12 0.25 14.77
C SER A 745 -12.21 1.78 14.73
N VAL A 746 -13.23 2.32 15.38
CA VAL A 746 -13.48 3.77 15.48
C VAL A 746 -13.80 4.12 16.93
N THR A 747 -13.09 5.09 17.48
CA THR A 747 -13.17 5.53 18.88
C THR A 747 -13.82 6.90 18.97
N PHE A 748 -14.73 7.06 19.92
CA PHE A 748 -15.45 8.30 20.23
C PHE A 748 -15.24 8.71 21.69
N LYS A 749 -15.24 10.02 21.96
CA LYS A 749 -15.29 10.54 23.33
C LYS A 749 -16.67 10.29 23.93
N ASN A 750 -16.69 9.84 25.17
CA ASN A 750 -17.91 9.65 25.95
C ASN A 750 -17.97 10.69 27.09
N PRO A 751 -18.88 11.68 27.05
CA PRO A 751 -18.99 12.73 28.06
C PRO A 751 -19.71 12.28 29.35
N GLY A 752 -19.61 10.99 29.71
CA GLY A 752 -20.27 10.41 30.90
C GLY A 752 -21.61 9.74 30.62
N ARG A 753 -21.89 9.35 29.37
CA ARG A 753 -23.06 8.52 29.00
C ARG A 753 -22.85 7.09 29.49
N THR A 754 -23.95 6.38 29.72
CA THR A 754 -23.95 5.07 30.38
C THR A 754 -24.34 3.93 29.46
N ARG A 755 -25.06 4.22 28.37
CA ARG A 755 -25.49 3.19 27.41
C ARG A 755 -25.03 3.51 26.00
N LEU A 756 -24.61 2.49 25.25
CA LEU A 756 -24.46 2.53 23.80
C LEU A 756 -25.61 1.74 23.17
N ARG A 757 -26.35 2.39 22.27
CA ARG A 757 -27.42 1.79 21.46
C ARG A 757 -27.05 1.81 19.98
N ALA A 758 -27.21 0.69 19.28
CA ALA A 758 -27.02 0.60 17.83
C ALA A 758 -27.71 -0.65 17.26
N ALA A 759 -28.08 -0.64 15.98
CA ALA A 759 -28.38 -1.86 15.23
C ALA A 759 -27.14 -2.23 14.40
N ILE A 760 -26.65 -3.47 14.54
CA ILE A 760 -25.45 -3.92 13.84
C ILE A 760 -25.72 -5.04 12.85
N GLY A 761 -24.96 -5.01 11.75
CA GLY A 761 -25.03 -6.03 10.72
C GLY A 761 -24.03 -5.78 9.61
N ILE A 762 -24.02 -6.71 8.66
CA ILE A 762 -23.23 -6.61 7.45
C ILE A 762 -24.11 -5.99 6.36
N ALA A 763 -23.64 -4.90 5.75
CA ALA A 763 -24.27 -4.34 4.57
C ALA A 763 -23.63 -4.91 3.30
N TRP A 764 -24.49 -5.34 2.40
CA TRP A 764 -24.13 -5.79 1.07
C TRP A 764 -24.49 -4.71 0.04
N ASP A 765 -23.67 -4.54 -0.99
CA ASP A 765 -23.86 -3.52 -2.04
C ASP A 765 -24.98 -3.88 -3.06
N GLY A 766 -25.71 -4.97 -2.81
CA GLY A 766 -27.07 -5.19 -3.31
C GLY A 766 -27.20 -5.55 -4.79
N ARG A 767 -26.11 -5.92 -5.47
CA ARG A 767 -26.14 -6.20 -6.93
C ARG A 767 -26.61 -7.61 -7.28
N THR A 768 -26.35 -8.59 -6.41
CA THR A 768 -26.64 -10.03 -6.58
C THR A 768 -26.58 -10.76 -5.22
N GLU A 769 -27.14 -11.97 -5.13
CA GLU A 769 -26.85 -12.90 -4.02
C GLU A 769 -25.34 -13.26 -4.05
N PRO A 770 -24.61 -13.32 -2.91
CA PRO A 770 -23.18 -13.63 -2.93
C PRO A 770 -22.87 -14.99 -3.57
N CYS A 771 -21.66 -15.17 -4.12
CA CYS A 771 -21.23 -16.51 -4.55
C CYS A 771 -21.12 -17.47 -3.35
N ASP A 772 -21.09 -18.78 -3.61
CA ASP A 772 -21.10 -19.80 -2.56
C ASP A 772 -19.91 -19.68 -1.60
N ASP A 773 -18.72 -19.35 -2.10
CA ASP A 773 -17.53 -19.08 -1.26
C ASP A 773 -17.78 -17.92 -0.30
N ARG A 774 -18.36 -16.81 -0.77
CA ARG A 774 -18.64 -15.66 0.09
C ARG A 774 -19.75 -15.98 1.09
N LYS A 775 -20.78 -16.73 0.68
CA LYS A 775 -21.79 -17.27 1.60
C LYS A 775 -21.15 -18.13 2.69
N GLU A 776 -20.13 -18.91 2.38
CA GLU A 776 -19.45 -19.78 3.34
C GLU A 776 -18.49 -19.02 4.27
N PHE A 777 -17.65 -18.13 3.73
CA PHE A 777 -16.51 -17.57 4.45
C PHE A 777 -16.68 -16.12 4.92
N GLU A 778 -17.57 -15.33 4.32
CA GLU A 778 -17.71 -13.90 4.66
C GLU A 778 -18.47 -13.73 5.98
N ARG A 779 -17.76 -13.22 6.98
CA ARG A 779 -18.25 -13.13 8.36
C ARG A 779 -17.70 -11.89 9.06
N ALA A 780 -18.48 -11.33 9.99
CA ALA A 780 -18.04 -10.23 10.86
C ALA A 780 -18.42 -10.45 12.33
N VAL A 781 -17.56 -10.05 13.26
CA VAL A 781 -17.74 -10.06 14.71
C VAL A 781 -17.65 -8.64 15.21
N PHE A 782 -18.70 -8.13 15.83
CA PHE A 782 -18.73 -6.75 16.31
C PHE A 782 -18.27 -6.69 17.76
N THR A 783 -17.46 -5.69 18.09
CA THR A 783 -16.95 -5.46 19.44
C THR A 783 -17.20 -4.04 19.88
N VAL A 784 -17.43 -3.86 21.19
CA VAL A 784 -17.46 -2.56 21.85
C VAL A 784 -16.43 -2.60 22.96
N ASN A 785 -15.46 -1.69 22.91
CA ASN A 785 -14.41 -1.59 23.91
C ASN A 785 -14.46 -0.24 24.62
N GLY A 786 -14.27 -0.25 25.94
CA GLY A 786 -14.05 0.94 26.75
C GLY A 786 -12.58 1.34 26.78
N ASP A 787 -12.22 2.15 27.78
CA ASP A 787 -10.83 2.58 27.99
C ASP A 787 -9.85 1.41 28.13
N ASN A 788 -8.61 1.63 27.69
CA ASN A 788 -7.52 0.65 27.69
C ASN A 788 -7.85 -0.67 26.96
N GLY A 789 -8.79 -0.63 26.01
CA GLY A 789 -9.19 -1.79 25.22
C GLY A 789 -10.02 -2.82 25.99
N LYS A 790 -10.60 -2.46 27.14
CA LYS A 790 -11.48 -3.35 27.90
C LYS A 790 -12.71 -3.70 27.06
N GLU A 791 -12.85 -4.97 26.70
CA GLU A 791 -14.02 -5.46 25.98
C GLU A 791 -15.27 -5.37 26.86
N LEU A 792 -16.26 -4.62 26.39
CA LEU A 792 -17.57 -4.45 27.04
C LEU A 792 -18.63 -5.33 26.38
N TYR A 793 -18.45 -5.60 25.09
CA TYR A 793 -19.34 -6.44 24.31
C TYR A 793 -18.62 -7.09 23.13
N ARG A 794 -19.04 -8.32 22.80
CA ARG A 794 -18.66 -9.05 21.60
C ARG A 794 -19.87 -9.82 21.06
N SER A 795 -20.19 -9.62 19.78
CA SER A 795 -21.25 -10.38 19.11
C SER A 795 -20.78 -11.80 18.78
N LYS A 796 -21.74 -12.71 18.54
CA LYS A 796 -21.45 -13.90 17.71
C LYS A 796 -21.07 -13.46 16.29
N SER A 797 -20.42 -14.34 15.55
CA SER A 797 -20.13 -14.14 14.12
C SER A 797 -21.43 -13.91 13.34
N ARG A 798 -21.42 -12.93 12.45
CA ARG A 798 -22.55 -12.43 11.67
C ARG A 798 -22.33 -12.70 10.19
N ARG A 799 -23.41 -12.98 9.46
CA ARG A 799 -23.46 -13.21 8.02
C ARG A 799 -24.25 -12.12 7.31
N TRP A 800 -24.13 -12.05 5.98
CA TRP A 800 -24.82 -11.08 5.14
C TRP A 800 -26.36 -11.15 5.24
N ASN A 801 -26.92 -12.32 5.57
CA ASN A 801 -28.36 -12.58 5.66
C ASN A 801 -28.89 -12.66 7.10
N ASP A 802 -28.05 -12.40 8.11
CA ASP A 802 -28.54 -12.37 9.48
C ASP A 802 -29.43 -11.14 9.70
N PRO A 803 -30.55 -11.25 10.43
CA PRO A 803 -31.38 -10.09 10.77
C PRO A 803 -30.59 -9.11 11.64
N PRO A 804 -30.78 -7.77 11.55
CA PRO A 804 -30.04 -6.79 12.34
C PRO A 804 -30.06 -7.13 13.84
N LEU A 805 -28.92 -6.94 14.52
CA LEU A 805 -28.82 -7.19 15.95
C LEU A 805 -28.85 -5.87 16.70
N GLU A 806 -29.91 -5.65 17.48
CA GLU A 806 -30.03 -4.50 18.37
C GLU A 806 -29.08 -4.65 19.57
N LEU A 807 -28.23 -3.65 19.75
CA LEU A 807 -27.25 -3.57 20.83
C LEU A 807 -27.72 -2.59 21.90
N ASP A 808 -27.42 -3.00 23.13
CA ASP A 808 -27.60 -2.19 24.33
C ASP A 808 -26.49 -2.52 25.33
N VAL A 809 -25.40 -1.74 25.28
CA VAL A 809 -24.15 -2.03 25.99
C VAL A 809 -23.92 -1.01 27.10
N ASP A 810 -23.57 -1.49 28.30
CA ASP A 810 -23.15 -0.64 29.41
C ASP A 810 -21.74 -0.09 29.14
N VAL A 811 -21.63 1.24 29.08
CA VAL A 811 -20.38 1.97 28.88
C VAL A 811 -20.06 2.89 30.08
N THR A 812 -20.71 2.65 31.22
CA THR A 812 -20.56 3.44 32.44
C THR A 812 -19.10 3.51 32.89
N GLY A 813 -18.65 4.73 33.19
CA GLY A 813 -17.30 4.98 33.70
C GLY A 813 -16.19 4.91 32.63
N HIS A 814 -16.53 4.78 31.35
CA HIS A 814 -15.57 4.80 30.26
C HIS A 814 -15.57 6.15 29.52
N ALA A 815 -14.41 6.83 29.49
CA ALA A 815 -14.24 8.13 28.83
C ALA A 815 -14.15 8.01 27.30
N ASN A 816 -13.83 6.83 26.78
CA ASN A 816 -13.84 6.52 25.36
C ASN A 816 -14.63 5.23 25.09
N VAL A 817 -15.35 5.22 23.97
CA VAL A 817 -16.06 4.04 23.46
C VAL A 817 -15.55 3.75 22.06
N THR A 818 -15.10 2.52 21.83
CA THR A 818 -14.54 2.06 20.56
C THR A 818 -15.44 1.00 19.94
N LEU A 819 -15.90 1.26 18.73
CA LEU A 819 -16.66 0.33 17.89
C LEU A 819 -15.68 -0.46 17.02
N GLY A 820 -15.75 -1.78 16.99
CA GLY A 820 -14.90 -2.63 16.15
C GLY A 820 -15.72 -3.66 15.37
N GLY A 821 -15.28 -4.03 14.17
CA GLY A 821 -15.87 -5.13 13.40
C GLY A 821 -14.77 -6.07 12.94
N GLY A 822 -14.92 -7.39 13.10
CA GLY A 822 -13.91 -8.43 13.40
C GLY A 822 -14.07 -9.81 12.74
N GLY A 823 -13.12 -10.74 12.92
CA GLY A 823 -13.39 -12.19 12.99
C GLY A 823 -13.66 -13.01 11.70
N GLY A 824 -13.59 -12.44 10.50
CA GLY A 824 -13.66 -13.16 9.21
C GLY A 824 -12.29 -13.43 8.56
N ARG A 825 -12.26 -14.07 7.38
CA ARG A 825 -11.03 -14.20 6.56
C ARG A 825 -10.57 -12.80 6.12
N VAL A 826 -9.34 -12.42 6.43
CA VAL A 826 -8.82 -11.04 6.28
C VAL A 826 -8.77 -10.53 4.83
N TRP A 827 -8.74 -11.43 3.85
CA TRP A 827 -8.77 -11.05 2.44
C TRP A 827 -10.19 -10.70 1.95
N LEU A 828 -11.22 -11.22 2.61
CA LEU A 828 -12.63 -11.11 2.23
C LEU A 828 -13.36 -10.20 3.23
N ASN A 829 -13.37 -8.90 2.91
CA ASN A 829 -13.74 -7.84 3.86
C ASN A 829 -15.09 -7.22 3.53
N THR A 830 -16.03 -7.42 4.44
CA THR A 830 -17.41 -6.94 4.32
C THR A 830 -17.61 -5.58 4.98
N THR A 831 -18.70 -4.89 4.63
CA THR A 831 -19.06 -3.59 5.23
C THR A 831 -19.80 -3.81 6.55
N CYS A 832 -19.16 -3.42 7.66
CA CYS A 832 -19.78 -3.40 8.98
C CYS A 832 -20.59 -2.11 9.16
N VAL A 833 -21.90 -2.24 9.41
CA VAL A 833 -22.79 -1.10 9.66
C VAL A 833 -23.20 -1.05 11.13
N TRP A 834 -23.12 0.16 11.68
CA TRP A 834 -23.59 0.54 13.00
C TRP A 834 -24.72 1.57 12.85
N ALA A 835 -25.92 1.08 12.55
CA ALA A 835 -27.08 1.92 12.34
C ALA A 835 -27.61 2.51 13.66
N ASN A 836 -28.07 3.76 13.61
CA ASN A 836 -28.59 4.52 14.75
C ASN A 836 -27.68 4.54 16.00
N ALA A 837 -26.36 4.42 15.79
CA ALA A 837 -25.36 4.37 16.85
C ALA A 837 -25.34 5.66 17.69
N ARG A 838 -25.59 5.54 18.99
CA ARG A 838 -25.66 6.68 19.91
C ARG A 838 -25.34 6.31 21.36
N LEU A 839 -24.85 7.28 22.11
CA LEU A 839 -24.59 7.19 23.54
C LEU A 839 -25.69 7.90 24.34
N GLU A 840 -26.24 7.23 25.34
CA GLU A 840 -27.37 7.67 26.20
C GLU A 840 -26.96 7.90 27.66
#